data_AF-A0A9X1RP33-F1
#
_entry.id   AF-A0A9X1RP33-F1
#
_cell.length_a   1.000
_cell.length_b   1.000
_cell.length_c   1.000
_cell.angle_alpha   90.00
_cell.angle_beta   90.00
_cell.angle_gamma   90.00
#
_symmetry.space_group_name_H-M   'P 1'
#
loop_
_entity.id
_entity.type
_entity.pdbx_description
1 polymer ?
#
loop_
_entity_poly.entity_id
_entity_poly.type
_entity_poly.pdbx_seq_one_letter_code
_entity_poly.pdbx_strand_id
1 'polypeptide(L)'
;MTSNPPPNTSQPPQPPGTRPRQPAFAFPFLRKAQGPAGASAQFTDEHDIYRLLAQSEPSGSYLVSRKGMWHGGIHVTEAGAGRELDLDGGLRCIADGVLIAWRANRDYPVSELAADGSNMPSQAPYSTAFALVRHEMEFPRGTKLTFYSLYMHLMSSADYDSNFPKRQKPSYWSRQWQVTQYAQDRPLPGPGGQAADPSQAGLHVRKTPNGPVLGILPQGASVTISNTKKKPGGTWGQLADLNGATLYAPVAGGYVAPAVAIHGWIYLGAQNGGPVAKESIPDSIFDRVIVTTNQTCDAGDPQGTGGGIAIKAGDLIGHLGRYDSLERCTAGTRMAHIEVFCDESIKPFITAGRAWVNSNCANATQWSQQGLPADPTILRVGRGTTLYDKDPQGSTPPQRGAEARQTDVIQVATFAALQKGTGNSFQERTPGNDGQKRRWWKVDGADMLRNAFSGWVREQSFAGGRVTREFAQSWIDFECHGEDHDPAHTIFATTGDYVDYALGSDTPEAGSLGKLSPLMAAIYRALYPEGNGLRAADQLRGSGQETRGAGFPWIAFRASRLIPKHESEWANPAKWQELISAIEERTGPKPEHEEEKKRIAKLVWWDEVAAGVSGFPGADVYHINPIGLVGNFNSFNAINAEDLDYLARTLYGEARGENYESKLAVAWVIRNQVQRAHKTYKQIVTAPYQFTCWSATIDPLNYHAIQNPAGPAWTDSQHAAEEVLRASESANIIPGATNYYSPGAQAALHATNPAQYPAVPPFAVPEKRVQNPQGVSEHAYRFYRP
;
A
#
# COMPACT_ATOMS: atom_id res chain seq x y z
N MET A 1 21.14 -19.40 44.40
CA MET A 1 20.16 -18.34 44.72
C MET A 1 19.49 -17.94 43.42
N THR A 2 18.20 -18.23 43.32
CA THR A 2 17.36 -18.02 42.13
C THR A 2 16.93 -16.56 42.05
N SER A 3 17.35 -15.84 41.01
CA SER A 3 16.90 -14.48 40.72
C SER A 3 15.69 -14.50 39.79
N ASN A 4 14.52 -14.11 40.31
CA ASN A 4 13.28 -13.96 39.56
C ASN A 4 13.40 -12.85 38.48
N PRO A 5 12.71 -12.98 37.34
CA PRO A 5 12.55 -11.89 36.38
C PRO A 5 11.60 -10.80 36.93
N PRO A 6 11.75 -9.53 36.49
CA PRO A 6 10.95 -8.42 37.00
C PRO A 6 9.48 -8.47 36.52
N PRO A 7 8.53 -7.92 37.29
CA PRO A 7 7.11 -7.97 36.96
C PRO A 7 6.77 -7.05 35.79
N ASN A 8 5.91 -7.59 34.92
CA ASN A 8 5.32 -6.94 33.76
C ASN A 8 4.55 -5.68 34.17
N THR A 9 5.05 -4.49 33.84
CA THR A 9 4.35 -3.22 34.08
C THR A 9 3.17 -3.11 33.11
N SER A 10 1.97 -3.41 33.60
CA SER A 10 0.71 -3.17 32.90
C SER A 10 0.55 -1.69 32.57
N GLN A 11 0.47 -1.35 31.28
CA GLN A 11 0.02 -0.04 30.83
C GLN A 11 -1.38 0.27 31.39
N PRO A 12 -1.70 1.55 31.70
CA PRO A 12 -3.03 1.93 32.12
C PRO A 12 -4.07 1.56 31.04
N PRO A 13 -5.27 1.10 31.42
CA PRO A 13 -6.29 0.70 30.46
C PRO A 13 -6.66 1.89 29.56
N GLN A 14 -6.60 1.68 28.24
CA GLN A 14 -7.04 2.69 27.28
C GLN A 14 -8.53 2.99 27.46
N PRO A 15 -8.95 4.26 27.29
CA PRO A 15 -10.35 4.64 27.45
C PRO A 15 -11.25 3.86 26.47
N PRO A 16 -12.44 3.44 26.91
CA PRO A 16 -13.38 2.71 26.06
C PRO A 16 -13.79 3.57 24.85
N GLY A 17 -13.39 3.15 23.64
CA GLY A 17 -13.78 3.81 22.39
C GLY A 17 -12.70 3.91 21.30
N THR A 18 -11.42 3.70 21.60
CA THR A 18 -10.37 3.66 20.57
C THR A 18 -10.41 2.31 19.83
N ARG A 19 -10.64 2.35 18.52
CA ARG A 19 -10.52 1.16 17.66
C ARG A 19 -9.06 0.67 17.67
N PRO A 20 -8.80 -0.65 17.77
CA PRO A 20 -7.45 -1.18 17.63
C PRO A 20 -6.84 -0.75 16.30
N ARG A 21 -5.52 -0.54 16.27
CA ARG A 21 -4.84 -0.17 15.02
C ARG A 21 -4.89 -1.35 14.05
N GLN A 22 -5.63 -1.16 12.97
CA GLN A 22 -5.76 -2.11 11.87
C GLN A 22 -5.36 -1.34 10.60
N PRO A 23 -4.12 -1.51 10.12
CA PRO A 23 -3.69 -0.79 8.94
C PRO A 23 -4.48 -1.29 7.73
N ALA A 24 -4.85 -0.38 6.83
CA ALA A 24 -5.28 -0.77 5.50
C ALA A 24 -4.09 -1.42 4.77
N PHE A 25 -4.37 -2.33 3.83
CA PHE A 25 -3.35 -2.99 3.01
C PHE A 25 -3.66 -2.79 1.52
N ALA A 26 -2.60 -2.67 0.72
CA ALA A 26 -2.67 -2.58 -0.74
C ALA A 26 -1.47 -3.31 -1.36
N PHE A 27 -1.64 -3.87 -2.55
CA PHE A 27 -0.49 -4.45 -3.25
C PHE A 27 0.45 -3.34 -3.75
N PRO A 28 1.77 -3.59 -3.81
CA PRO A 28 2.77 -2.56 -4.08
C PRO A 28 2.81 -2.07 -5.54
N PHE A 29 1.92 -2.54 -6.41
CA PHE A 29 1.86 -2.18 -7.82
C PHE A 29 0.43 -2.09 -8.33
N LEU A 30 0.25 -1.34 -9.42
CA LEU A 30 -0.97 -1.34 -10.21
C LEU A 30 -0.77 -2.17 -11.47
N ARG A 31 -1.85 -2.78 -11.95
CA ARG A 31 -1.92 -3.42 -13.28
C ARG A 31 -1.86 -2.34 -14.34
N LYS A 32 -1.14 -2.65 -15.41
CA LYS A 32 -1.17 -1.84 -16.62
C LYS A 32 -2.58 -1.80 -17.20
N ALA A 33 -2.96 -0.63 -17.74
CA ALA A 33 -4.21 -0.47 -18.47
C ALA A 33 -4.31 -1.43 -19.67
N GLN A 34 -5.48 -2.01 -19.88
CA GLN A 34 -5.77 -2.78 -21.10
C GLN A 34 -6.24 -1.85 -22.21
N GLY A 35 -5.34 -1.56 -23.16
CA GLY A 35 -5.61 -0.71 -24.32
C GLY A 35 -5.55 0.81 -24.04
N PRO A 36 -5.67 1.65 -25.09
CA PRO A 36 -5.41 3.10 -25.00
C PRO A 36 -6.39 3.89 -24.11
N ALA A 37 -7.56 3.33 -23.81
CA ALA A 37 -8.62 3.95 -23.01
C ALA A 37 -8.82 3.29 -21.63
N GLY A 38 -8.03 2.27 -21.28
CA GLY A 38 -8.12 1.59 -19.99
C GLY A 38 -7.49 2.43 -18.87
N ALA A 39 -8.05 2.34 -17.66
CA ALA A 39 -7.40 2.85 -16.46
C ALA A 39 -6.53 1.75 -15.84
N SER A 40 -5.40 2.13 -15.24
CA SER A 40 -4.63 1.23 -14.37
C SER A 40 -5.51 0.76 -13.21
N ALA A 41 -5.39 -0.52 -12.83
CA ALA A 41 -6.25 -1.13 -11.81
C ALA A 41 -5.41 -1.72 -10.68
N GLN A 42 -5.95 -1.75 -9.47
CA GLN A 42 -5.30 -2.42 -8.35
C GLN A 42 -5.36 -3.94 -8.54
N PHE A 43 -4.27 -4.64 -8.20
CA PHE A 43 -4.37 -6.08 -7.94
C PHE A 43 -5.28 -6.30 -6.74
N THR A 44 -5.99 -7.42 -6.73
CA THR A 44 -6.89 -7.78 -5.61
C THR A 44 -6.75 -9.23 -5.17
N ASP A 45 -5.93 -9.98 -5.89
CA ASP A 45 -5.67 -11.38 -5.65
C ASP A 45 -4.16 -11.57 -5.77
N GLU A 46 -3.55 -12.12 -4.71
CA GLU A 46 -2.14 -12.45 -4.68
C GLU A 46 -1.78 -13.54 -5.70
N HIS A 47 -2.72 -14.43 -6.06
CA HIS A 47 -2.47 -15.48 -7.04
C HIS A 47 -2.08 -14.90 -8.41
N ASP A 48 -2.72 -13.81 -8.81
CA ASP A 48 -2.38 -13.13 -10.07
C ASP A 48 -0.95 -12.57 -10.04
N ILE A 49 -0.50 -12.09 -8.88
CA ILE A 49 0.87 -11.59 -8.71
C ILE A 49 1.87 -12.74 -8.71
N TYR A 50 1.59 -13.85 -8.03
CA TYR A 50 2.49 -15.00 -8.06
C TYR A 50 2.62 -15.60 -9.46
N ARG A 51 1.53 -15.70 -10.23
CA ARG A 51 1.59 -16.10 -11.65
C ARG A 51 2.49 -15.16 -12.45
N LEU A 52 2.31 -13.84 -12.28
CA LEU A 52 3.13 -12.83 -12.95
C LEU A 52 4.63 -12.97 -12.61
N LEU A 53 4.95 -13.04 -11.31
CA LEU A 53 6.33 -13.15 -10.83
C LEU A 53 6.99 -14.44 -11.34
N ALA A 54 6.32 -15.59 -11.23
CA ALA A 54 6.88 -16.86 -11.67
C ALA A 54 7.14 -16.91 -13.19
N GLN A 55 6.23 -16.33 -13.99
CA GLN A 55 6.33 -16.34 -15.45
C GLN A 55 7.36 -15.36 -15.98
N SER A 56 7.44 -14.17 -15.39
CA SER A 56 8.08 -13.02 -16.02
C SER A 56 9.24 -12.43 -15.24
N GLU A 57 9.37 -12.70 -13.93
CA GLU A 57 10.41 -12.03 -13.13
C GLU A 57 11.70 -12.87 -13.06
N PRO A 58 12.81 -12.39 -13.67
CA PRO A 58 14.08 -13.10 -13.61
C PRO A 58 14.84 -12.87 -12.30
N SER A 59 14.57 -11.77 -11.58
CA SER A 59 15.36 -11.33 -10.43
C SER A 59 14.74 -11.81 -9.12
N GLY A 60 15.59 -12.20 -8.16
CA GLY A 60 15.28 -12.98 -6.95
C GLY A 60 13.83 -13.00 -6.43
N SER A 61 13.32 -14.21 -6.21
CA SER A 61 12.09 -14.47 -5.46
C SER A 61 12.37 -14.50 -3.95
N TYR A 62 11.33 -14.27 -3.15
CA TYR A 62 11.40 -14.39 -1.69
C TYR A 62 11.94 -15.76 -1.24
N LEU A 63 12.69 -15.73 -0.14
CA LEU A 63 13.52 -16.76 0.52
C LEU A 63 14.88 -17.02 -0.12
N VAL A 64 14.91 -17.36 -1.42
CA VAL A 64 16.15 -17.84 -2.06
C VAL A 64 16.31 -17.28 -3.47
N SER A 65 17.47 -16.68 -3.72
CA SER A 65 17.84 -16.19 -5.05
C SER A 65 18.24 -17.33 -5.99
N ARG A 66 18.27 -17.07 -7.30
CA ARG A 66 18.77 -18.03 -8.30
C ARG A 66 20.22 -18.46 -8.08
N LYS A 67 21.01 -17.70 -7.31
CA LYS A 67 22.40 -18.04 -6.99
C LYS A 67 22.52 -18.84 -5.69
N GLY A 68 21.41 -19.20 -5.04
CA GLY A 68 21.44 -19.89 -3.73
C GLY A 68 21.77 -18.94 -2.58
N MET A 69 21.46 -17.64 -2.74
CA MET A 69 21.60 -16.65 -1.67
C MET A 69 20.30 -16.51 -0.90
N TRP A 70 20.41 -16.17 0.39
CA TRP A 70 19.30 -15.64 1.17
C TRP A 70 18.69 -14.44 0.45
N HIS A 71 17.36 -14.29 0.53
CA HIS A 71 16.66 -13.15 -0.04
C HIS A 71 15.39 -12.84 0.75
N GLY A 72 15.42 -11.75 1.53
CA GLY A 72 14.33 -11.36 2.44
C GLY A 72 13.12 -10.73 1.77
N GLY A 73 13.26 -10.31 0.50
CA GLY A 73 12.24 -9.56 -0.23
C GLY A 73 11.84 -10.18 -1.57
N ILE A 74 11.29 -9.33 -2.43
CA ILE A 74 11.06 -9.64 -3.85
C ILE A 74 11.69 -8.56 -4.71
N HIS A 75 12.18 -8.94 -5.89
CA HIS A 75 12.50 -7.98 -6.93
C HIS A 75 11.34 -7.84 -7.92
N VAL A 76 11.23 -6.64 -8.49
CA VAL A 76 10.42 -6.38 -9.69
C VAL A 76 11.28 -5.59 -10.66
N THR A 77 11.49 -6.14 -11.85
CA THR A 77 12.24 -5.49 -12.93
C THR A 77 11.31 -4.94 -14.00
N GLU A 78 11.73 -3.86 -14.66
CA GLU A 78 11.01 -3.30 -15.81
C GLU A 78 10.90 -4.32 -16.95
N ALA A 79 11.97 -5.08 -17.20
CA ALA A 79 12.02 -6.11 -18.24
C ALA A 79 11.25 -7.40 -17.90
N GLY A 80 11.04 -7.67 -16.61
CA GLY A 80 10.36 -8.85 -16.11
C GLY A 80 8.88 -8.57 -15.82
N ALA A 81 8.48 -8.67 -14.56
CA ALA A 81 7.09 -8.44 -14.15
C ALA A 81 6.59 -7.04 -14.51
N GLY A 82 7.48 -6.04 -14.58
CA GLY A 82 7.16 -4.65 -14.93
C GLY A 82 6.47 -4.45 -16.28
N ARG A 83 6.57 -5.41 -17.20
CA ARG A 83 5.88 -5.34 -18.51
C ARG A 83 4.35 -5.30 -18.39
N GLU A 84 3.83 -5.93 -17.33
CA GLU A 84 2.39 -6.04 -17.02
C GLU A 84 1.94 -5.05 -15.93
N LEU A 85 2.85 -4.23 -15.42
CA LEU A 85 2.59 -3.27 -14.35
C LEU A 85 2.52 -1.85 -14.90
N ASP A 86 1.76 -1.00 -14.22
CA ASP A 86 1.78 0.44 -14.46
C ASP A 86 3.03 1.06 -13.81
N LEU A 87 4.12 1.07 -14.57
CA LEU A 87 5.40 1.63 -14.13
C LEU A 87 5.40 3.16 -14.06
N ASP A 88 4.45 3.84 -14.71
CA ASP A 88 4.30 5.30 -14.58
C ASP A 88 3.54 5.67 -13.30
N GLY A 89 2.67 4.77 -12.82
CA GLY A 89 2.07 4.83 -11.49
C GLY A 89 3.06 4.58 -10.35
N GLY A 90 4.17 3.88 -10.60
CA GLY A 90 5.22 3.63 -9.61
C GLY A 90 4.85 2.63 -8.50
N LEU A 91 5.80 2.40 -7.59
CA LEU A 91 5.65 1.55 -6.41
C LEU A 91 4.72 2.19 -5.39
N ARG A 92 3.88 1.35 -4.77
CA ARG A 92 2.88 1.76 -3.79
C ARG A 92 3.20 1.25 -2.38
N CYS A 93 2.86 2.05 -1.38
CA CYS A 93 2.98 1.65 0.02
C CYS A 93 2.06 0.45 0.30
N ILE A 94 2.56 -0.58 0.96
CA ILE A 94 1.79 -1.83 1.15
C ILE A 94 0.75 -1.72 2.26
N ALA A 95 0.93 -0.79 3.20
CA ALA A 95 0.07 -0.61 4.35
C ALA A 95 0.08 0.82 4.87
N ASP A 96 -0.96 1.21 5.60
CA ASP A 96 -0.96 2.46 6.36
C ASP A 96 0.22 2.48 7.35
N GLY A 97 0.94 3.60 7.42
CA GLY A 97 2.10 3.71 8.29
C GLY A 97 2.72 5.10 8.32
N VAL A 98 3.94 5.15 8.83
CA VAL A 98 4.76 6.36 8.89
C VAL A 98 6.12 6.08 8.26
N LEU A 99 6.50 6.88 7.26
CA LEU A 99 7.84 6.87 6.70
C LEU A 99 8.79 7.40 7.78
N ILE A 100 9.74 6.56 8.21
CA ILE A 100 10.67 6.85 9.32
C ILE A 100 12.10 7.14 8.82
N ALA A 101 12.46 6.63 7.65
CA ALA A 101 13.74 6.90 7.02
C ALA A 101 13.65 6.78 5.49
N TRP A 102 14.50 7.51 4.78
CA TRP A 102 14.66 7.39 3.34
C TRP A 102 16.01 7.97 2.89
N ARG A 103 16.43 7.60 1.67
CA ARG A 103 17.58 8.18 0.96
C ARG A 103 17.14 8.42 -0.48
N ALA A 104 17.42 9.60 -1.03
CA ALA A 104 17.22 9.89 -2.44
C ALA A 104 18.56 10.13 -3.13
N ASN A 105 18.72 9.68 -4.37
CA ASN A 105 19.90 9.99 -5.15
C ASN A 105 19.71 11.28 -5.94
N ARG A 106 20.71 12.18 -5.94
CA ARG A 106 20.74 13.27 -6.92
C ARG A 106 20.85 12.69 -8.33
N ASP A 107 21.88 11.87 -8.50
CA ASP A 107 22.12 11.03 -9.66
C ASP A 107 22.61 9.66 -9.21
N TYR A 108 22.55 8.65 -10.06
CA TYR A 108 22.97 7.30 -9.70
C TYR A 108 24.49 7.23 -9.49
N PRO A 109 24.96 6.66 -8.37
CA PRO A 109 26.32 6.15 -8.28
C PRO A 109 26.64 5.20 -9.45
N VAL A 110 27.90 5.22 -9.89
CA VAL A 110 28.41 4.38 -10.98
C VAL A 110 29.56 3.53 -10.45
N SER A 111 29.51 2.23 -10.73
CA SER A 111 30.67 1.35 -10.63
C SER A 111 31.41 1.36 -11.98
N GLU A 112 32.73 1.48 -11.96
CA GLU A 112 33.55 1.55 -13.17
C GLU A 112 34.46 0.33 -13.28
N LEU A 113 34.27 -0.45 -14.34
CA LEU A 113 35.11 -1.59 -14.66
C LEU A 113 36.13 -1.19 -15.72
N ALA A 114 37.40 -1.51 -15.47
CA ALA A 114 38.48 -1.28 -16.43
C ALA A 114 38.19 -2.01 -17.74
N ALA A 115 38.51 -1.36 -18.86
CA ALA A 115 38.14 -1.86 -20.17
C ALA A 115 39.06 -3.01 -20.63
N ASP A 116 38.48 -4.08 -21.16
CA ASP A 116 39.19 -5.21 -21.76
C ASP A 116 39.55 -4.92 -23.22
N GLY A 117 40.52 -4.01 -23.44
CA GLY A 117 41.01 -3.70 -24.79
C GLY A 117 40.04 -2.91 -25.68
N SER A 118 38.85 -2.55 -25.18
CA SER A 118 38.07 -1.41 -25.68
C SER A 118 38.57 -0.13 -24.98
N ASN A 119 38.65 1.02 -25.65
CA ASN A 119 39.28 2.21 -25.07
C ASN A 119 38.45 2.94 -23.98
N MET A 120 37.31 2.40 -23.53
CA MET A 120 36.41 3.06 -22.57
C MET A 120 35.95 2.11 -21.45
N PRO A 121 36.01 2.52 -20.18
CA PRO A 121 35.57 1.70 -19.04
C PRO A 121 34.08 1.40 -19.11
N SER A 122 33.70 0.18 -18.72
CA SER A 122 32.29 -0.22 -18.62
C SER A 122 31.68 0.40 -17.37
N GLN A 123 30.58 1.14 -17.53
CA GLN A 123 29.88 1.80 -16.44
C GLN A 123 28.63 1.02 -16.05
N ALA A 124 28.48 0.76 -14.75
CA ALA A 124 27.30 0.11 -14.18
C ALA A 124 26.66 1.00 -13.11
N PRO A 125 25.73 1.90 -13.51
CA PRO A 125 24.92 2.69 -12.58
C PRO A 125 24.05 1.83 -11.67
N TYR A 126 23.90 2.24 -10.41
CA TYR A 126 23.02 1.61 -9.43
C TYR A 126 22.39 2.64 -8.49
N SER A 127 21.20 2.32 -7.99
CA SER A 127 20.50 3.14 -7.01
C SER A 127 20.82 2.68 -5.59
N THR A 128 21.17 3.66 -4.75
CA THR A 128 21.23 3.51 -3.30
C THR A 128 19.97 4.08 -2.63
N ALA A 129 19.09 4.73 -3.38
CA ALA A 129 17.87 5.33 -2.85
C ALA A 129 16.91 4.29 -2.26
N PHE A 130 16.32 4.62 -1.12
CA PHE A 130 15.35 3.76 -0.43
C PHE A 130 14.30 4.56 0.34
N ALA A 131 13.20 3.89 0.68
CA ALA A 131 12.19 4.37 1.61
C ALA A 131 11.85 3.28 2.62
N LEU A 132 11.72 3.64 3.89
CA LEU A 132 11.42 2.75 5.00
C LEU A 132 10.20 3.24 5.77
N VAL A 133 9.13 2.46 5.75
CA VAL A 133 7.86 2.76 6.41
C VAL A 133 7.67 1.84 7.60
N ARG A 134 7.38 2.39 8.77
CA ARG A 134 6.97 1.64 9.96
C ARG A 134 5.45 1.57 10.01
N HIS A 135 4.96 0.37 10.29
CA HIS A 135 3.55 0.04 10.43
C HIS A 135 3.28 -0.50 11.83
N GLU A 136 2.04 -0.34 12.29
CA GLU A 136 1.59 -0.93 13.54
C GLU A 136 0.25 -1.63 13.33
N MET A 137 0.14 -2.84 13.87
CA MET A 137 -1.11 -3.57 13.95
C MET A 137 -1.35 -4.08 15.38
N GLU A 138 -2.61 -4.18 15.77
CA GLU A 138 -3.01 -4.61 17.10
C GLU A 138 -4.08 -5.69 17.04
N PHE A 139 -3.74 -6.91 17.48
CA PHE A 139 -4.70 -8.01 17.64
C PHE A 139 -4.14 -9.15 18.51
N PRO A 140 -4.91 -9.67 19.49
CA PRO A 140 -6.11 -9.04 20.06
C PRO A 140 -5.75 -7.72 20.75
N ARG A 141 -6.75 -6.93 21.16
CA ARG A 141 -6.55 -5.66 21.89
C ARG A 141 -5.51 -5.84 23.02
N GLY A 142 -4.52 -4.95 23.05
CA GLY A 142 -3.38 -5.00 23.98
C GLY A 142 -2.14 -5.71 23.42
N THR A 143 -2.27 -6.50 22.36
CA THR A 143 -1.15 -7.17 21.68
C THR A 143 -0.82 -6.44 20.39
N LYS A 144 0.36 -5.83 20.33
CA LYS A 144 0.83 -5.05 19.17
C LYS A 144 1.92 -5.77 18.41
N LEU A 145 1.97 -5.51 17.12
CA LEU A 145 3.07 -5.86 16.24
C LEU A 145 3.49 -4.61 15.47
N THR A 146 4.77 -4.31 15.53
CA THR A 146 5.43 -3.33 14.69
C THR A 146 6.16 -4.07 13.58
N PHE A 147 5.91 -3.67 12.34
CA PHE A 147 6.61 -4.21 11.17
C PHE A 147 6.98 -3.07 10.23
N TYR A 148 7.93 -3.33 9.35
CA TYR A 148 8.54 -2.34 8.48
C TYR A 148 8.44 -2.80 7.04
N SER A 149 8.12 -1.90 6.11
CA SER A 149 8.28 -2.14 4.68
C SER A 149 9.42 -1.29 4.13
N LEU A 150 10.33 -1.96 3.42
CA LEU A 150 11.50 -1.37 2.79
C LEU A 150 11.34 -1.42 1.27
N TYR A 151 11.66 -0.31 0.63
CA TYR A 151 11.65 -0.16 -0.82
C TYR A 151 13.02 0.32 -1.29
N MET A 152 13.81 -0.58 -1.85
CA MET A 152 15.19 -0.34 -2.30
C MET A 152 15.27 -0.12 -3.82
N HIS A 153 16.39 0.49 -4.23
CA HIS A 153 16.74 0.82 -5.62
C HIS A 153 15.76 1.81 -6.28
N LEU A 154 15.39 2.88 -5.57
CA LEU A 154 14.45 3.88 -6.08
C LEU A 154 15.08 4.85 -7.10
N MET A 155 14.25 5.46 -7.95
CA MET A 155 14.68 6.39 -8.99
C MET A 155 15.39 7.66 -8.46
N SER A 156 16.43 8.12 -9.15
CA SER A 156 17.18 9.36 -8.84
C SER A 156 16.45 10.63 -9.30
N SER A 157 16.83 11.78 -8.75
CA SER A 157 16.25 13.07 -9.16
C SER A 157 16.53 13.41 -10.62
N ALA A 158 17.77 13.21 -11.09
CA ALA A 158 18.15 13.47 -12.48
C ALA A 158 17.30 12.66 -13.48
N ASP A 159 16.97 11.43 -13.12
CA ASP A 159 16.15 10.54 -13.94
C ASP A 159 14.66 10.94 -13.90
N TYR A 160 14.15 11.40 -12.76
CA TYR A 160 12.84 12.05 -12.70
C TYR A 160 12.77 13.30 -13.58
N ASP A 161 13.80 14.15 -13.57
CA ASP A 161 13.83 15.38 -14.36
C ASP A 161 13.80 15.09 -15.87
N SER A 162 14.45 14.00 -16.28
CA SER A 162 14.44 13.51 -17.67
C SER A 162 13.11 12.90 -18.10
N ASN A 163 12.31 12.39 -17.15
CA ASN A 163 11.02 11.74 -17.41
C ASN A 163 9.81 12.59 -16.97
N PHE A 164 10.03 13.82 -16.52
CA PHE A 164 8.96 14.72 -16.08
C PHE A 164 8.22 15.34 -17.29
N PRO A 165 6.88 15.50 -17.27
CA PRO A 165 5.94 15.27 -16.16
C PRO A 165 5.34 13.86 -16.09
N LYS A 166 5.86 12.89 -16.84
CA LYS A 166 5.27 11.54 -16.93
C LYS A 166 5.26 10.80 -15.59
N ARG A 167 6.33 10.94 -14.80
CA ARG A 167 6.49 10.30 -13.49
C ARG A 167 6.48 11.34 -12.37
N GLN A 168 5.65 11.11 -11.36
CA GLN A 168 5.53 11.98 -10.20
C GLN A 168 6.67 11.72 -9.20
N LYS A 169 7.30 12.77 -8.67
CA LYS A 169 8.24 12.64 -7.56
C LYS A 169 7.48 12.30 -6.25
N PRO A 170 8.04 11.46 -5.36
CA PRO A 170 7.37 11.12 -4.10
C PRO A 170 6.97 12.34 -3.27
N SER A 171 5.88 12.26 -2.53
CA SER A 171 5.36 13.38 -1.73
C SER A 171 6.24 13.74 -0.53
N TYR A 172 7.01 12.77 -0.03
CA TYR A 172 7.92 12.95 1.11
C TYR A 172 9.25 13.63 0.75
N TRP A 173 9.51 13.90 -0.53
CA TRP A 173 10.63 14.77 -0.92
C TRP A 173 10.25 16.22 -0.63
N SER A 174 11.02 16.90 0.24
CA SER A 174 10.77 18.29 0.58
C SER A 174 10.80 19.18 -0.67
N ARG A 175 9.79 20.01 -0.87
CA ARG A 175 9.67 20.89 -2.03
C ARG A 175 9.87 22.34 -1.61
N GLN A 176 10.61 23.06 -2.44
CA GLN A 176 10.81 24.50 -2.33
C GLN A 176 10.44 25.17 -3.65
N TRP A 177 10.06 26.44 -3.59
CA TRP A 177 9.77 27.27 -4.75
C TRP A 177 10.82 28.35 -4.83
N GLN A 178 11.66 28.27 -5.86
CA GLN A 178 12.66 29.27 -6.13
C GLN A 178 12.05 30.39 -6.97
N VAL A 179 12.15 31.63 -6.50
CA VAL A 179 11.77 32.81 -7.26
C VAL A 179 12.73 32.99 -8.43
N THR A 180 12.19 33.10 -9.64
CA THR A 180 13.01 33.11 -10.86
C THR A 180 13.30 34.53 -11.33
N GLN A 181 14.16 34.67 -12.34
CA GLN A 181 14.41 35.93 -13.06
C GLN A 181 13.17 36.54 -13.74
N TYR A 182 12.09 35.77 -13.92
CA TYR A 182 10.85 36.26 -14.52
C TYR A 182 9.98 37.04 -13.52
N ALA A 183 10.24 36.88 -12.21
CA ALA A 183 9.61 37.68 -11.18
C ALA A 183 10.23 39.08 -11.15
N GLN A 184 9.51 40.08 -11.64
CA GLN A 184 10.01 41.46 -11.85
C GLN A 184 9.26 42.48 -11.01
N ASP A 185 8.58 42.05 -9.95
CA ASP A 185 7.90 42.94 -9.01
C ASP A 185 8.92 43.81 -8.28
N ARG A 186 8.59 45.09 -8.07
CA ARG A 186 9.49 46.10 -7.48
C ARG A 186 8.77 46.92 -6.40
N PRO A 187 9.51 47.46 -5.42
CA PRO A 187 8.95 48.40 -4.46
C PRO A 187 8.34 49.62 -5.16
N LEU A 188 7.26 50.16 -4.60
CA LEU A 188 6.72 51.45 -5.01
C LEU A 188 7.66 52.58 -4.55
N PRO A 189 7.69 53.74 -5.24
CA PRO A 189 8.48 54.90 -4.82
C PRO A 189 8.17 55.33 -3.38
N GLY A 190 9.22 55.70 -2.64
CA GLY A 190 9.13 56.10 -1.24
C GLY A 190 8.62 57.53 -1.05
N PRO A 191 8.27 57.93 0.19
CA PRO A 191 7.91 59.30 0.52
C PRO A 191 9.02 60.28 0.08
N GLY A 192 8.66 61.33 -0.65
CA GLY A 192 9.64 62.29 -1.19
C GLY A 192 10.25 61.92 -2.56
N GLY A 193 9.72 60.90 -3.24
CA GLY A 193 10.16 60.55 -4.60
C GLY A 193 11.41 59.68 -4.65
N GLN A 194 11.77 59.02 -3.54
CA GLN A 194 12.86 58.06 -3.51
C GLN A 194 12.56 56.91 -4.49
N ALA A 195 13.39 56.78 -5.52
CA ALA A 195 13.27 55.72 -6.51
C ALA A 195 13.53 54.35 -5.88
N ALA A 196 12.80 53.33 -6.33
CA ALA A 196 13.09 51.94 -5.98
C ALA A 196 14.44 51.54 -6.58
N ASP A 197 15.27 50.86 -5.78
CA ASP A 197 16.54 50.33 -6.26
C ASP A 197 16.28 49.32 -7.38
N PRO A 198 16.86 49.48 -8.59
CA PRO A 198 16.62 48.57 -9.69
C PRO A 198 17.00 47.11 -9.42
N SER A 199 17.88 46.85 -8.44
CA SER A 199 18.27 45.51 -7.99
C SER A 199 17.20 44.83 -7.12
N GLN A 200 16.21 45.58 -6.60
CA GLN A 200 15.11 45.05 -5.80
C GLN A 200 13.97 44.51 -6.68
N ALA A 201 14.30 43.52 -7.52
CA ALA A 201 13.34 42.77 -8.32
C ALA A 201 13.01 41.44 -7.64
N GLY A 202 11.76 41.00 -7.76
CA GLY A 202 11.32 39.78 -7.12
C GLY A 202 9.87 39.41 -7.35
N LEU A 203 9.29 38.69 -6.39
CA LEU A 203 7.90 38.21 -6.42
C LEU A 203 7.11 38.76 -5.24
N HIS A 204 5.96 39.39 -5.51
CA HIS A 204 5.06 39.86 -4.48
C HIS A 204 4.54 38.73 -3.60
N VAL A 205 4.68 38.92 -2.29
CA VAL A 205 3.92 38.19 -1.26
C VAL A 205 2.67 38.99 -0.93
N ARG A 206 1.49 38.36 -0.97
CA ARG A 206 0.20 39.02 -0.73
C ARG A 206 -0.55 38.43 0.45
N LYS A 207 -1.34 39.24 1.16
CA LYS A 207 -2.13 38.76 2.32
C LYS A 207 -3.16 37.69 1.94
N THR A 208 -3.77 37.85 0.77
CA THR A 208 -4.64 36.87 0.13
C THR A 208 -4.29 36.84 -1.36
N PRO A 209 -4.67 35.79 -2.12
CA PRO A 209 -4.56 35.83 -3.57
C PRO A 209 -5.20 37.10 -4.14
N ASN A 210 -4.48 37.83 -5.01
CA ASN A 210 -4.86 39.14 -5.54
C ASN A 210 -5.08 40.27 -4.49
N GLY A 211 -4.69 40.06 -3.23
CA GLY A 211 -4.85 41.02 -2.14
C GLY A 211 -3.68 42.01 -2.02
N PRO A 212 -3.61 42.76 -0.89
CA PRO A 212 -2.54 43.72 -0.65
C PRO A 212 -1.18 43.04 -0.53
N VAL A 213 -0.13 43.74 -0.99
CA VAL A 213 1.27 43.30 -0.93
C VAL A 213 1.81 43.44 0.50
N LEU A 214 2.40 42.37 1.02
CA LEU A 214 3.05 42.31 2.32
C LEU A 214 4.56 42.54 2.23
N GLY A 215 5.17 42.10 1.13
CA GLY A 215 6.61 42.22 0.85
C GLY A 215 6.93 41.64 -0.52
N ILE A 216 8.20 41.69 -0.91
CA ILE A 216 8.69 41.14 -2.17
C ILE A 216 9.81 40.15 -1.86
N LEU A 217 9.67 38.91 -2.34
CA LEU A 217 10.72 37.91 -2.28
C LEU A 217 11.76 38.19 -3.36
N PRO A 218 13.06 38.32 -3.04
CA PRO A 218 14.11 38.51 -4.02
C PRO A 218 14.15 37.40 -5.07
N GLN A 219 14.59 37.73 -6.29
CA GLN A 219 14.99 36.70 -7.26
C GLN A 219 16.05 35.77 -6.66
N GLY A 220 15.91 34.46 -6.90
CA GLY A 220 16.77 33.41 -6.34
C GLY A 220 16.36 32.93 -4.94
N ALA A 221 15.46 33.63 -4.24
CA ALA A 221 14.96 33.19 -2.94
C ALA A 221 14.18 31.87 -3.05
N SER A 222 14.43 30.93 -2.13
CA SER A 222 13.72 29.66 -2.04
C SER A 222 12.76 29.66 -0.87
N VAL A 223 11.50 29.34 -1.09
CA VAL A 223 10.47 29.33 -0.04
C VAL A 223 9.72 28.01 0.01
N THR A 224 9.15 27.66 1.16
CA THR A 224 8.32 26.48 1.32
C THR A 224 6.85 26.90 1.31
N ILE A 225 6.00 26.22 0.54
CA ILE A 225 4.55 26.46 0.56
C ILE A 225 3.81 25.30 1.24
N SER A 226 2.80 25.62 2.05
CA SER A 226 1.97 24.60 2.71
C SER A 226 0.72 24.26 1.92
N ASN A 227 0.16 25.23 1.18
CA ASN A 227 -1.11 25.08 0.49
C ASN A 227 -1.07 25.76 -0.87
N THR A 228 -1.93 25.29 -1.79
CA THR A 228 -2.17 25.98 -3.07
C THR A 228 -3.65 26.34 -3.22
N LYS A 229 -3.93 27.41 -3.97
CA LYS A 229 -5.29 27.86 -4.27
C LYS A 229 -5.38 28.33 -5.71
N LYS A 230 -6.29 27.74 -6.48
CA LYS A 230 -6.62 28.22 -7.84
C LYS A 230 -7.56 29.42 -7.74
N LYS A 231 -7.25 30.48 -8.49
CA LYS A 231 -8.07 31.68 -8.66
C LYS A 231 -8.11 32.07 -10.15
N PRO A 232 -9.07 32.90 -10.57
CA PRO A 232 -8.99 33.53 -11.89
C PRO A 232 -7.63 34.20 -12.06
N GLY A 233 -6.91 33.85 -13.13
CA GLY A 233 -5.55 34.32 -13.40
C GLY A 233 -4.42 33.37 -12.98
N GLY A 234 -4.66 32.31 -12.20
CA GLY A 234 -3.67 31.23 -11.98
C GLY A 234 -3.65 30.63 -10.58
N THR A 235 -2.61 29.84 -10.30
CA THR A 235 -2.41 29.15 -9.02
C THR A 235 -1.57 30.01 -8.08
N TRP A 236 -1.97 30.06 -6.81
CA TRP A 236 -1.26 30.75 -5.74
C TRP A 236 -0.78 29.75 -4.70
N GLY A 237 0.41 29.96 -4.13
CA GLY A 237 1.00 29.16 -3.06
C GLY A 237 1.07 29.94 -1.75
N GLN A 238 0.65 29.34 -0.64
CA GLN A 238 0.72 29.93 0.69
C GLN A 238 2.06 29.62 1.35
N LEU A 239 2.79 30.64 1.78
CA LEU A 239 4.11 30.50 2.41
C LEU A 239 4.00 29.87 3.79
N ALA A 240 4.80 28.84 4.02
CA ALA A 240 5.01 28.17 5.29
C ALA A 240 6.36 28.52 5.92
N ASP A 241 7.39 28.64 5.08
CA ASP A 241 8.75 29.03 5.49
C ASP A 241 9.39 29.86 4.37
N LEU A 242 10.24 30.81 4.76
CA LEU A 242 11.06 31.60 3.85
C LEU A 242 12.45 30.99 3.60
N ASN A 243 12.80 29.90 4.30
CA ASN A 243 14.09 29.20 4.24
C ASN A 243 15.29 30.16 4.31
N GLY A 244 15.21 31.16 5.20
CA GLY A 244 16.25 32.17 5.40
C GLY A 244 16.21 33.36 4.45
N ALA A 245 15.24 33.44 3.52
CA ALA A 245 15.10 34.60 2.63
C ALA A 245 14.69 35.87 3.39
N THR A 246 15.34 36.99 3.05
CA THR A 246 14.93 38.33 3.48
C THR A 246 14.01 38.95 2.45
N LEU A 247 13.09 39.81 2.89
CA LEU A 247 12.10 40.45 2.03
C LEU A 247 12.53 41.88 1.69
N TYR A 248 12.22 42.33 0.48
CA TYR A 248 12.18 43.76 0.18
C TYR A 248 10.84 44.35 0.64
N ALA A 249 10.90 45.56 1.19
CA ALA A 249 9.70 46.28 1.60
C ALA A 249 8.83 46.65 0.37
N PRO A 250 7.49 46.69 0.52
CA PRO A 250 6.61 47.10 -0.58
C PRO A 250 6.83 48.54 -1.08
N VAL A 251 7.50 49.38 -0.29
CA VAL A 251 7.80 50.79 -0.57
C VAL A 251 9.29 51.04 -0.34
N ALA A 252 9.94 51.76 -1.25
CA ALA A 252 11.37 52.07 -1.19
C ALA A 252 11.72 52.82 0.11
N GLY A 253 12.85 52.43 0.73
CA GLY A 253 13.29 52.97 2.02
C GLY A 253 12.56 52.43 3.25
N GLY A 254 11.55 51.56 3.07
CA GLY A 254 10.82 50.91 4.15
C GLY A 254 11.51 49.66 4.73
N TYR A 255 10.99 49.19 5.85
CA TYR A 255 11.38 47.92 6.47
C TYR A 255 10.19 46.95 6.51
N VAL A 256 10.44 45.67 6.30
CA VAL A 256 9.45 44.60 6.42
C VAL A 256 10.07 43.43 7.19
N ALA A 257 9.38 42.96 8.23
CA ALA A 257 9.82 41.81 9.00
C ALA A 257 9.48 40.50 8.24
N PRO A 258 10.39 39.52 8.13
CA PRO A 258 10.12 38.25 7.42
C PRO A 258 8.85 37.52 7.90
N ALA A 259 8.57 37.57 9.21
CA ALA A 259 7.40 36.92 9.82
C ALA A 259 6.05 37.35 9.21
N VAL A 260 5.94 38.56 8.65
CA VAL A 260 4.68 39.03 8.05
C VAL A 260 4.32 38.30 6.75
N ALA A 261 5.31 37.67 6.09
CA ALA A 261 5.08 36.92 4.86
C ALA A 261 4.61 35.49 5.10
N ILE A 262 4.82 34.94 6.29
CA ILE A 262 4.30 33.60 6.65
C ILE A 262 2.77 33.64 6.60
N HIS A 263 2.18 32.60 6.02
CA HIS A 263 0.76 32.52 5.62
C HIS A 263 0.32 33.49 4.51
N GLY A 264 1.22 34.33 4.00
CA GLY A 264 1.04 35.11 2.79
C GLY A 264 1.08 34.25 1.53
N TRP A 265 0.71 34.83 0.39
CA TRP A 265 0.47 34.12 -0.86
C TRP A 265 1.34 34.66 -1.98
N ILE A 266 2.00 33.76 -2.70
CA ILE A 266 2.79 34.05 -3.90
C ILE A 266 2.09 33.48 -5.13
N TYR A 267 2.27 34.13 -6.28
CA TYR A 267 1.76 33.64 -7.55
C TYR A 267 2.69 32.55 -8.11
N LEU A 268 2.14 31.42 -8.56
CA LEU A 268 2.91 30.28 -9.08
C LEU A 268 2.75 30.10 -10.60
N GLY A 269 2.18 31.09 -11.29
CA GLY A 269 2.03 31.05 -12.74
C GLY A 269 3.22 31.64 -13.50
N ALA A 270 3.00 31.97 -14.76
CA ALA A 270 3.99 32.60 -15.62
C ALA A 270 3.69 34.09 -15.82
N GLN A 271 4.73 34.92 -15.81
CA GLN A 271 4.72 36.34 -16.15
C GLN A 271 6.03 36.69 -16.86
N ASN A 272 6.07 37.79 -17.62
CA ASN A 272 7.30 38.28 -18.26
C ASN A 272 8.02 37.22 -19.13
N GLY A 273 7.27 36.31 -19.75
CA GLY A 273 7.82 35.28 -20.63
C GLY A 273 8.26 33.98 -19.95
N GLY A 274 8.03 33.79 -18.63
CA GLY A 274 8.35 32.53 -17.96
C GLY A 274 7.75 32.37 -16.56
N PRO A 275 7.96 31.22 -15.90
CA PRO A 275 7.41 30.96 -14.56
C PRO A 275 8.06 31.86 -13.52
N VAL A 276 7.29 32.60 -12.72
CA VAL A 276 7.85 33.52 -11.70
C VAL A 276 8.40 32.81 -10.46
N ALA A 277 7.93 31.59 -10.22
CA ALA A 277 8.46 30.69 -9.21
C ALA A 277 8.52 29.29 -9.82
N LYS A 278 9.62 28.57 -9.57
CA LYS A 278 9.82 27.21 -10.06
C LYS A 278 9.94 26.25 -8.87
N GLU A 279 9.21 25.14 -8.94
CA GLU A 279 9.39 24.05 -7.98
C GLU A 279 10.82 23.49 -8.10
N SER A 280 11.46 23.30 -6.96
CA SER A 280 12.82 22.82 -6.80
C SER A 280 12.89 21.92 -5.57
N ILE A 281 13.91 21.09 -5.51
CA ILE A 281 14.14 20.17 -4.40
C ILE A 281 15.48 20.53 -3.79
N PRO A 282 15.56 20.79 -2.48
CA PRO A 282 16.76 21.33 -1.86
C PRO A 282 17.89 20.30 -1.93
N ASP A 283 19.07 20.78 -2.29
CA ASP A 283 20.23 19.93 -2.50
C ASP A 283 20.64 19.10 -1.27
N SER A 284 20.27 19.57 -0.08
CA SER A 284 20.57 18.97 1.22
C SER A 284 19.89 17.62 1.49
N ILE A 285 18.90 17.21 0.68
CA ILE A 285 18.17 15.95 0.91
C ILE A 285 18.81 14.74 0.21
N PHE A 286 19.71 14.97 -0.75
CA PHE A 286 20.24 13.92 -1.60
C PHE A 286 21.46 13.22 -1.00
N ASP A 287 21.64 11.96 -1.39
CA ASP A 287 22.81 11.13 -1.17
C ASP A 287 23.19 10.92 0.31
N ARG A 288 22.19 10.97 1.18
CA ARG A 288 22.31 10.69 2.63
C ARG A 288 21.02 10.07 3.18
N VAL A 289 21.12 9.40 4.32
CA VAL A 289 19.94 8.93 5.05
C VAL A 289 19.26 10.12 5.75
N ILE A 290 17.96 10.26 5.52
CA ILE A 290 17.08 11.22 6.21
C ILE A 290 16.20 10.43 7.16
N VAL A 291 16.36 10.67 8.47
CA VAL A 291 15.47 10.14 9.50
C VAL A 291 14.40 11.18 9.83
N THR A 292 13.14 10.78 9.82
CA THR A 292 11.97 11.69 9.89
C THR A 292 11.26 11.68 11.24
N THR A 293 11.70 10.86 12.20
CA THR A 293 11.10 10.74 13.55
C THR A 293 11.11 12.06 14.34
N ASN A 294 12.02 12.99 14.02
CA ASN A 294 12.09 14.32 14.64
C ASN A 294 11.22 15.39 13.95
N GLN A 295 10.59 15.09 12.81
CA GLN A 295 9.94 16.10 11.96
C GLN A 295 8.48 16.43 12.35
N THR A 296 7.93 15.83 13.40
CA THR A 296 6.60 16.16 13.93
C THR A 296 6.70 16.71 15.35
N CYS A 297 6.99 18.00 15.46
CA CYS A 297 6.74 18.80 16.67
C CYS A 297 5.56 19.75 16.42
N ASP A 298 4.42 19.23 15.97
CA ASP A 298 3.16 19.96 16.11
C ASP A 298 2.52 19.56 17.45
N ALA A 299 2.03 20.55 18.19
CA ALA A 299 1.57 20.48 19.59
C ALA A 299 0.28 19.64 19.81
N GLY A 300 0.10 18.57 19.05
CA GLY A 300 -1.06 17.69 19.13
C GLY A 300 -0.82 16.36 18.43
N ASP A 301 0.24 15.63 18.77
CA ASP A 301 0.35 14.19 18.54
C ASP A 301 -0.26 13.43 19.74
N PRO A 302 -1.56 13.04 19.70
CA PRO A 302 -2.19 12.25 20.74
C PRO A 302 -1.95 10.75 20.50
N GLN A 303 -1.19 10.38 19.45
CA GLN A 303 -1.09 9.02 18.91
C GLN A 303 0.20 8.30 19.31
N GLY A 304 1.19 8.98 19.89
CA GLY A 304 2.38 8.33 20.47
C GLY A 304 3.18 7.52 19.44
N THR A 305 3.20 7.96 18.18
CA THR A 305 3.87 7.26 17.07
C THR A 305 5.36 7.56 17.02
N GLY A 306 5.93 8.42 17.87
CA GLY A 306 7.38 8.71 17.84
C GLY A 306 7.83 9.38 16.53
N GLY A 307 6.92 10.11 15.88
CA GLY A 307 7.13 10.90 14.67
C GLY A 307 7.28 10.15 13.35
N GLY A 308 7.45 10.92 12.27
CA GLY A 308 7.55 10.43 10.88
C GLY A 308 6.55 11.10 9.92
N ILE A 309 6.67 10.81 8.62
CA ILE A 309 5.74 11.32 7.59
C ILE A 309 4.65 10.29 7.35
N ALA A 310 3.38 10.65 7.58
CA ALA A 310 2.26 9.73 7.37
C ALA A 310 2.14 9.31 5.90
N ILE A 311 1.99 8.00 5.65
CA ILE A 311 1.78 7.42 4.32
C ILE A 311 0.63 6.41 4.40
N LYS A 312 -0.26 6.42 3.39
CA LYS A 312 -1.38 5.49 3.28
C LYS A 312 -1.06 4.30 2.39
N ALA A 313 -1.72 3.18 2.65
CA ALA A 313 -1.70 2.05 1.73
C ALA A 313 -2.12 2.50 0.32
N GLY A 314 -1.33 2.16 -0.69
CA GLY A 314 -1.57 2.58 -2.07
C GLY A 314 -0.94 3.92 -2.47
N ASP A 315 -0.39 4.71 -1.53
CA ASP A 315 0.32 5.95 -1.86
C ASP A 315 1.63 5.67 -2.62
N LEU A 316 2.02 6.59 -3.50
CA LEU A 316 3.28 6.51 -4.24
C LEU A 316 4.49 6.56 -3.30
N ILE A 317 5.31 5.51 -3.31
CA ILE A 317 6.59 5.46 -2.61
C ILE A 317 7.74 5.88 -3.53
N GLY A 318 7.71 5.50 -4.80
CA GLY A 318 8.81 5.79 -5.74
C GLY A 318 8.67 5.04 -7.04
N HIS A 319 9.71 5.06 -7.87
CA HIS A 319 9.76 4.38 -9.16
C HIS A 319 11.02 3.51 -9.24
N LEU A 320 11.02 2.54 -10.16
CA LEU A 320 12.16 1.64 -10.38
C LEU A 320 13.40 2.45 -10.78
N GLY A 321 14.43 2.38 -9.95
CA GLY A 321 15.75 2.97 -10.20
C GLY A 321 16.64 2.04 -11.00
N ARG A 322 17.88 2.49 -11.27
CA ARG A 322 18.88 1.71 -12.00
C ARG A 322 19.54 0.66 -11.11
N TYR A 323 19.85 -0.49 -11.67
CA TYR A 323 20.70 -1.50 -11.03
C TYR A 323 21.36 -2.39 -12.09
N ASP A 324 22.51 -1.95 -12.60
CA ASP A 324 23.23 -2.66 -13.66
C ASP A 324 24.17 -3.74 -13.09
N SER A 325 24.12 -4.93 -13.68
CA SER A 325 24.96 -6.07 -13.30
C SER A 325 26.42 -5.85 -13.69
N LEU A 326 27.32 -6.03 -12.73
CA LEU A 326 28.77 -6.02 -12.97
C LEU A 326 29.22 -7.26 -13.75
N GLU A 327 28.70 -8.44 -13.41
CA GLU A 327 29.11 -9.70 -14.05
C GLU A 327 28.64 -9.84 -15.50
N ARG A 328 27.44 -9.34 -15.81
CA ARG A 328 26.82 -9.51 -17.14
C ARG A 328 26.97 -8.28 -18.03
N CYS A 329 27.59 -7.21 -17.54
CA CYS A 329 27.69 -5.92 -18.21
C CYS A 329 26.36 -5.48 -18.84
N THR A 330 25.26 -5.67 -18.11
CA THR A 330 23.93 -5.26 -18.62
C THR A 330 23.86 -3.74 -18.59
N ALA A 331 23.47 -3.11 -19.69
CA ALA A 331 23.16 -1.70 -19.73
C ALA A 331 21.65 -1.50 -19.63
N GLY A 332 21.18 -0.63 -18.73
CA GLY A 332 19.79 -0.17 -18.75
C GLY A 332 18.85 -0.80 -17.75
N THR A 333 19.31 -1.67 -16.85
CA THR A 333 18.44 -2.44 -15.98
C THR A 333 17.75 -1.54 -14.96
N ARG A 334 16.42 -1.64 -14.89
CA ARG A 334 15.59 -0.95 -13.92
C ARG A 334 14.87 -1.94 -13.02
N MET A 335 14.95 -1.72 -11.73
CA MET A 335 14.30 -2.59 -10.75
C MET A 335 13.98 -1.88 -9.44
N ALA A 336 13.20 -2.55 -8.61
CA ALA A 336 13.06 -2.25 -7.20
C ALA A 336 13.10 -3.55 -6.39
N HIS A 337 13.52 -3.44 -5.13
CA HIS A 337 13.44 -4.53 -4.16
C HIS A 337 12.46 -4.12 -3.05
N ILE A 338 11.57 -5.04 -2.66
CA ILE A 338 10.55 -4.83 -1.64
C ILE A 338 10.69 -5.90 -0.56
N GLU A 339 10.90 -5.47 0.68
CA GLU A 339 11.09 -6.33 1.84
C GLU A 339 10.14 -5.91 2.95
N VAL A 340 9.66 -6.88 3.73
CA VAL A 340 8.90 -6.61 4.96
C VAL A 340 9.54 -7.37 6.09
N PHE A 341 9.77 -6.70 7.21
CA PHE A 341 10.39 -7.33 8.36
C PHE A 341 9.83 -6.83 9.69
N CYS A 342 10.08 -7.59 10.75
CA CYS A 342 9.68 -7.27 12.12
C CYS A 342 10.62 -7.92 13.14
N ASP A 343 10.51 -7.50 14.39
CA ASP A 343 11.29 -8.07 15.49
C ASP A 343 10.67 -9.38 16.01
N GLU A 344 11.20 -9.87 17.13
CA GLU A 344 10.78 -11.09 17.83
C GLU A 344 9.30 -11.09 18.26
N SER A 345 8.63 -9.93 18.27
CA SER A 345 7.23 -9.80 18.70
C SER A 345 6.23 -10.53 17.78
N ILE A 346 6.60 -10.85 16.53
CA ILE A 346 5.73 -11.56 15.58
C ILE A 346 5.28 -12.93 16.09
N LYS A 347 6.17 -13.69 16.72
CA LYS A 347 5.87 -15.03 17.25
C LYS A 347 4.77 -14.97 18.34
N PRO A 348 4.94 -14.23 19.46
CA PRO A 348 3.89 -14.10 20.45
C PRO A 348 2.64 -13.41 19.90
N PHE A 349 2.76 -12.47 18.94
CA PHE A 349 1.63 -11.83 18.29
C PHE A 349 0.74 -12.85 17.55
N ILE A 350 1.32 -13.68 16.67
CA ILE A 350 0.59 -14.72 15.94
C ILE A 350 -0.01 -15.75 16.91
N THR A 351 0.74 -16.19 17.92
CA THR A 351 0.24 -17.14 18.92
C THR A 351 -0.96 -16.58 19.69
N ALA A 352 -0.88 -15.33 20.15
CA ALA A 352 -1.98 -14.66 20.85
C ALA A 352 -3.20 -14.49 19.95
N GLY A 353 -2.99 -14.07 18.69
CA GLY A 353 -4.06 -13.93 17.69
C GLY A 353 -4.80 -15.25 17.45
N ARG A 354 -4.06 -16.34 17.21
CA ARG A 354 -4.64 -17.68 17.02
C ARG A 354 -5.42 -18.15 18.25
N ALA A 355 -4.85 -18.00 19.45
CA ALA A 355 -5.52 -18.39 20.69
C ALA A 355 -6.83 -17.60 20.89
N TRP A 356 -6.82 -16.31 20.59
CA TRP A 356 -8.00 -15.47 20.69
C TRP A 356 -9.08 -15.86 19.67
N VAL A 357 -8.71 -16.06 18.39
CA VAL A 357 -9.66 -16.48 17.35
C VAL A 357 -10.28 -17.84 17.70
N ASN A 358 -9.47 -18.82 18.11
CA ASN A 358 -9.97 -20.14 18.49
C ASN A 358 -10.99 -20.09 19.64
N SER A 359 -10.82 -19.15 20.57
CA SER A 359 -11.72 -18.98 21.71
C SER A 359 -12.98 -18.18 21.38
N ASN A 360 -12.97 -17.36 20.32
CA ASN A 360 -14.00 -16.35 20.05
C ASN A 360 -14.60 -16.41 18.64
N CYS A 361 -14.22 -17.38 17.79
CA CYS A 361 -14.62 -17.44 16.39
C CYS A 361 -16.14 -17.40 16.15
N ALA A 362 -16.95 -17.91 17.09
CA ALA A 362 -18.41 -17.89 17.02
C ALA A 362 -19.06 -16.73 17.82
N ASN A 363 -18.28 -15.86 18.47
CA ASN A 363 -18.77 -14.84 19.39
C ASN A 363 -18.73 -13.44 18.76
N ALA A 364 -19.78 -13.07 18.04
CA ALA A 364 -19.87 -11.76 17.37
C ALA A 364 -19.71 -10.55 18.30
N THR A 365 -20.09 -10.69 19.58
CA THR A 365 -19.93 -9.61 20.57
C THR A 365 -18.46 -9.34 20.86
N GLN A 366 -17.65 -10.40 20.99
CA GLN A 366 -16.21 -10.28 21.23
C GLN A 366 -15.49 -9.66 20.03
N TRP A 367 -15.86 -10.03 18.80
CA TRP A 367 -15.35 -9.39 17.58
C TRP A 367 -15.70 -7.90 17.51
N SER A 368 -16.93 -7.53 17.83
CA SER A 368 -17.36 -6.12 17.89
C SER A 368 -16.55 -5.31 18.92
N GLN A 369 -16.18 -5.90 20.07
CA GLN A 369 -15.30 -5.26 21.06
C GLN A 369 -13.86 -5.06 20.55
N GLN A 370 -13.40 -5.90 19.62
CA GLN A 370 -12.16 -5.70 18.86
C GLN A 370 -12.32 -4.67 17.72
N GLY A 371 -13.53 -4.18 17.44
CA GLY A 371 -13.80 -3.30 16.31
C GLY A 371 -13.62 -3.98 14.95
N LEU A 372 -13.74 -5.30 14.90
CA LEU A 372 -13.57 -6.13 13.71
C LEU A 372 -14.85 -6.92 13.39
N PRO A 373 -15.11 -7.25 12.11
CA PRO A 373 -16.21 -8.15 11.74
C PRO A 373 -16.02 -9.56 12.31
N ALA A 374 -17.12 -10.24 12.60
CA ALA A 374 -17.12 -11.61 13.10
C ALA A 374 -17.12 -12.68 11.99
N ASP A 375 -16.96 -12.25 10.74
CA ASP A 375 -17.00 -13.11 9.57
C ASP A 375 -15.59 -13.48 9.09
N PRO A 376 -15.33 -14.78 8.82
CA PRO A 376 -14.10 -15.20 8.16
C PRO A 376 -13.99 -14.59 6.76
N THR A 377 -12.79 -14.20 6.36
CA THR A 377 -12.52 -13.55 5.07
C THR A 377 -11.83 -14.46 4.06
N ILE A 378 -11.37 -15.63 4.51
CA ILE A 378 -10.51 -16.53 3.74
C ILE A 378 -11.15 -17.92 3.63
N LEU A 379 -11.10 -18.52 2.44
CA LEU A 379 -11.34 -19.94 2.22
C LEU A 379 -10.00 -20.67 2.20
N ARG A 380 -9.88 -21.73 3.00
CA ARG A 380 -8.73 -22.64 2.98
C ARG A 380 -9.16 -24.04 2.57
N VAL A 381 -8.50 -24.57 1.55
CA VAL A 381 -8.66 -25.95 1.06
C VAL A 381 -7.41 -26.74 1.46
N GLY A 382 -7.59 -27.78 2.27
CA GLY A 382 -6.48 -28.62 2.73
C GLY A 382 -6.02 -29.62 1.67
N ARG A 383 -4.74 -29.99 1.73
CA ARG A 383 -4.17 -31.15 1.03
C ARG A 383 -5.03 -32.40 1.25
N GLY A 384 -5.21 -33.22 0.22
CA GLY A 384 -6.08 -34.38 0.19
C GLY A 384 -7.55 -34.07 -0.10
N THR A 385 -7.92 -32.80 -0.29
CA THR A 385 -9.31 -32.44 -0.65
C THR A 385 -9.60 -32.76 -2.11
N THR A 386 -10.68 -33.49 -2.35
CA THR A 386 -11.19 -33.83 -3.67
C THR A 386 -11.90 -32.62 -4.27
N LEU A 387 -11.42 -32.13 -5.40
CA LEU A 387 -12.10 -31.09 -6.17
C LEU A 387 -13.13 -31.76 -7.09
N TYR A 388 -14.39 -31.35 -7.01
CA TYR A 388 -15.48 -31.91 -7.81
C TYR A 388 -15.41 -31.35 -9.24
N ASP A 389 -15.44 -32.24 -10.24
CA ASP A 389 -15.21 -31.97 -11.66
C ASP A 389 -16.50 -31.66 -12.44
N LYS A 390 -17.68 -32.04 -11.94
CA LYS A 390 -18.95 -31.73 -12.60
C LYS A 390 -19.46 -30.35 -12.18
N ASP A 391 -19.56 -29.45 -13.16
CA ASP A 391 -20.14 -28.12 -13.00
C ASP A 391 -21.63 -28.21 -12.53
N PRO A 392 -22.13 -27.18 -11.82
CA PRO A 392 -23.51 -27.15 -11.37
C PRO A 392 -24.49 -27.08 -12.55
N GLN A 393 -25.63 -27.77 -12.44
CA GLN A 393 -26.68 -27.79 -13.47
C GLN A 393 -28.01 -27.33 -12.89
N GLY A 394 -28.49 -26.15 -13.31
CA GLY A 394 -29.73 -25.58 -12.80
C GLY A 394 -29.67 -25.32 -11.28
N SER A 395 -30.43 -26.10 -10.50
CA SER A 395 -30.42 -26.08 -9.03
C SER A 395 -29.49 -27.10 -8.40
N THR A 396 -28.90 -27.98 -9.19
CA THR A 396 -28.07 -29.08 -8.72
C THR A 396 -26.66 -28.55 -8.42
N PRO A 397 -26.13 -28.74 -7.19
CA PRO A 397 -24.77 -28.32 -6.86
C PRO A 397 -23.73 -29.12 -7.65
N PRO A 398 -22.47 -28.67 -7.65
CA PRO A 398 -21.37 -29.43 -8.23
C PRO A 398 -21.31 -30.86 -7.68
N GLN A 399 -20.91 -31.82 -8.52
CA GLN A 399 -20.89 -33.24 -8.16
C GLN A 399 -19.53 -33.87 -8.41
N ARG A 400 -19.23 -34.92 -7.65
CA ARG A 400 -18.09 -35.78 -7.90
C ARG A 400 -18.36 -36.67 -9.13
N GLY A 401 -17.61 -36.46 -10.19
CA GLY A 401 -17.51 -37.30 -11.37
C GLY A 401 -16.33 -38.27 -11.30
N ALA A 402 -16.06 -38.93 -12.42
CA ALA A 402 -14.99 -39.91 -12.54
C ALA A 402 -13.60 -39.25 -12.64
N GLU A 403 -13.53 -37.97 -13.01
CA GLU A 403 -12.29 -37.22 -13.17
C GLU A 403 -11.98 -36.34 -11.96
N ALA A 404 -12.75 -36.43 -10.88
CA ALA A 404 -12.47 -35.71 -9.64
C ALA A 404 -11.14 -36.17 -9.02
N ARG A 405 -10.28 -35.21 -8.64
CA ARG A 405 -8.93 -35.46 -8.14
C ARG A 405 -8.71 -34.84 -6.77
N GLN A 406 -7.87 -35.47 -5.96
CA GLN A 406 -7.40 -34.90 -4.71
C GLN A 406 -6.26 -33.91 -4.97
N THR A 407 -6.36 -32.74 -4.36
CA THR A 407 -5.29 -31.74 -4.41
C THR A 407 -4.17 -32.10 -3.45
N ASP A 408 -2.93 -31.98 -3.91
CA ASP A 408 -1.72 -32.21 -3.14
C ASP A 408 -1.19 -30.92 -2.48
N VAL A 409 -1.78 -29.79 -2.82
CA VAL A 409 -1.37 -28.47 -2.36
C VAL A 409 -2.37 -27.91 -1.38
N ILE A 410 -1.93 -26.96 -0.56
CA ILE A 410 -2.82 -26.14 0.26
C ILE A 410 -3.19 -24.93 -0.58
N GLN A 411 -4.48 -24.68 -0.72
CA GLN A 411 -4.97 -23.47 -1.37
C GLN A 411 -5.63 -22.56 -0.35
N VAL A 412 -5.31 -21.28 -0.43
CA VAL A 412 -5.84 -20.23 0.42
C VAL A 412 -6.26 -19.10 -0.49
N ALA A 413 -7.52 -18.66 -0.45
CA ALA A 413 -8.00 -17.54 -1.24
C ALA A 413 -8.97 -16.69 -0.42
N THR A 414 -8.94 -15.37 -0.59
CA THR A 414 -9.93 -14.49 0.03
C THR A 414 -11.29 -14.68 -0.66
N PHE A 415 -12.39 -14.55 0.08
CA PHE A 415 -13.73 -14.58 -0.53
C PHE A 415 -13.91 -13.47 -1.57
N ALA A 416 -13.28 -12.32 -1.35
CA ALA A 416 -13.27 -11.21 -2.31
C ALA A 416 -12.60 -11.60 -3.64
N ALA A 417 -11.52 -12.38 -3.62
CA ALA A 417 -10.87 -12.88 -4.83
C ALA A 417 -11.76 -13.91 -5.55
N LEU A 418 -12.34 -14.86 -4.81
CA LEU A 418 -13.18 -15.93 -5.36
C LEU A 418 -14.45 -15.41 -6.06
N GLN A 419 -14.98 -14.27 -5.62
CA GLN A 419 -16.21 -13.67 -6.18
C GLN A 419 -16.05 -13.03 -7.56
N LYS A 420 -14.82 -12.79 -8.04
CA LYS A 420 -14.58 -11.99 -9.26
C LYS A 420 -14.88 -12.69 -10.57
N GLY A 421 -15.01 -14.02 -10.59
CA GLY A 421 -15.25 -14.80 -11.80
C GLY A 421 -16.73 -15.16 -12.01
N THR A 422 -17.32 -14.73 -13.13
CA THR A 422 -18.65 -15.20 -13.54
C THR A 422 -18.62 -16.71 -13.74
N GLY A 423 -19.48 -17.44 -13.03
CA GLY A 423 -19.52 -18.91 -13.11
C GLY A 423 -18.53 -19.64 -12.20
N ASN A 424 -17.75 -18.94 -11.36
CA ASN A 424 -16.83 -19.57 -10.38
C ASN A 424 -17.44 -19.76 -8.99
N SER A 425 -18.74 -19.48 -8.82
CA SER A 425 -19.44 -19.75 -7.58
C SER A 425 -20.86 -20.26 -7.80
N PHE A 426 -21.35 -21.06 -6.86
CA PHE A 426 -22.72 -21.60 -6.87
C PHE A 426 -23.31 -21.59 -5.46
N GLN A 427 -24.49 -21.00 -5.28
CA GLN A 427 -25.19 -20.98 -3.99
C GLN A 427 -26.14 -22.18 -3.87
N GLU A 428 -25.99 -22.98 -2.81
CA GLU A 428 -26.90 -24.08 -2.52
C GLU A 428 -28.34 -23.62 -2.30
N ARG A 429 -29.31 -24.34 -2.86
CA ARG A 429 -30.75 -24.09 -2.65
C ARG A 429 -31.30 -24.84 -1.44
N THR A 430 -30.71 -25.98 -1.12
CA THR A 430 -31.03 -26.83 0.03
C THR A 430 -29.83 -26.90 0.98
N PRO A 431 -30.03 -27.00 2.30
CA PRO A 431 -28.92 -27.16 3.24
C PRO A 431 -28.07 -28.39 2.93
N GLY A 432 -26.75 -28.27 3.08
CA GLY A 432 -25.81 -29.38 2.92
C GLY A 432 -25.56 -30.15 4.23
N ASN A 433 -24.39 -30.80 4.32
CA ASN A 433 -24.04 -31.72 5.43
C ASN A 433 -23.93 -31.06 6.81
N ASP A 434 -23.78 -29.74 6.87
CA ASP A 434 -23.74 -28.95 8.11
C ASP A 434 -25.09 -28.31 8.47
N GLY A 435 -26.17 -28.69 7.79
CA GLY A 435 -27.51 -28.13 8.01
C GLY A 435 -27.65 -26.68 7.55
N GLN A 436 -26.66 -26.12 6.85
CA GLN A 436 -26.67 -24.76 6.33
C GLN A 436 -26.54 -24.76 4.80
N LYS A 437 -27.09 -23.74 4.15
CA LYS A 437 -26.84 -23.50 2.73
C LYS A 437 -25.48 -22.83 2.60
N ARG A 438 -24.58 -23.45 1.87
CA ARG A 438 -23.24 -22.93 1.60
C ARG A 438 -23.07 -22.57 0.14
N ARG A 439 -22.04 -21.79 -0.13
CA ARG A 439 -21.56 -21.58 -1.48
C ARG A 439 -20.60 -22.70 -1.88
N TRP A 440 -20.49 -22.93 -3.16
CA TRP A 440 -19.43 -23.70 -3.79
C TRP A 440 -18.56 -22.75 -4.58
N TRP A 441 -17.27 -23.01 -4.56
CA TRP A 441 -16.24 -22.20 -5.21
C TRP A 441 -15.45 -23.06 -6.18
N LYS A 442 -15.23 -22.54 -7.39
CA LYS A 442 -14.31 -23.15 -8.36
C LYS A 442 -12.90 -22.67 -8.02
N VAL A 443 -11.99 -23.61 -7.86
CA VAL A 443 -10.66 -23.38 -7.29
C VAL A 443 -9.60 -24.20 -8.02
N ASP A 444 -8.36 -23.69 -8.05
CA ASP A 444 -7.21 -24.37 -8.65
C ASP A 444 -6.54 -25.35 -7.66
N GLY A 445 -6.05 -26.47 -8.17
CA GLY A 445 -5.26 -27.44 -7.42
C GLY A 445 -4.12 -28.00 -8.25
N ALA A 446 -3.31 -28.85 -7.62
CA ALA A 446 -2.30 -29.63 -8.31
C ALA A 446 -2.18 -31.01 -7.69
N ASP A 447 -1.77 -32.00 -8.49
CA ASP A 447 -1.50 -33.35 -7.99
C ASP A 447 -0.09 -33.45 -7.37
N MET A 448 0.27 -34.65 -6.89
CA MET A 448 1.59 -34.92 -6.30
C MET A 448 2.76 -34.68 -7.28
N LEU A 449 2.50 -34.74 -8.59
CA LEU A 449 3.48 -34.46 -9.65
C LEU A 449 3.47 -32.98 -10.08
N ARG A 450 2.70 -32.14 -9.37
CA ARG A 450 2.48 -30.73 -9.64
C ARG A 450 1.76 -30.43 -10.97
N ASN A 451 1.02 -31.40 -11.52
CA ASN A 451 0.15 -31.14 -12.66
C ASN A 451 -1.09 -30.37 -12.18
N ALA A 452 -1.34 -29.22 -12.80
CA ALA A 452 -2.46 -28.37 -12.45
C ALA A 452 -3.81 -28.96 -12.90
N PHE A 453 -4.85 -28.69 -12.12
CA PHE A 453 -6.25 -28.92 -12.47
C PHE A 453 -7.12 -27.95 -11.66
N SER A 454 -8.39 -27.79 -12.03
CA SER A 454 -9.34 -26.98 -11.27
C SER A 454 -10.61 -27.77 -11.01
N GLY A 455 -11.34 -27.41 -9.96
CA GLY A 455 -12.62 -28.05 -9.64
C GLY A 455 -13.36 -27.32 -8.53
N TRP A 456 -14.44 -27.90 -8.08
CA TRP A 456 -15.37 -27.28 -7.14
C TRP A 456 -15.15 -27.79 -5.72
N VAL A 457 -15.20 -26.87 -4.77
CA VAL A 457 -15.22 -27.15 -3.33
C VAL A 457 -16.38 -26.45 -2.67
N ARG A 458 -16.98 -27.13 -1.70
CA ARG A 458 -17.97 -26.50 -0.82
C ARG A 458 -17.25 -25.59 0.17
N GLU A 459 -17.85 -24.45 0.51
CA GLU A 459 -17.34 -23.46 1.48
C GLU A 459 -17.22 -24.00 2.94
N GLN A 460 -17.48 -25.28 3.14
CA GLN A 460 -17.35 -25.98 4.41
C GLN A 460 -16.94 -27.42 4.11
N SER A 461 -16.17 -28.01 5.03
CA SER A 461 -15.75 -29.41 4.95
C SER A 461 -16.91 -30.34 4.59
N PHE A 462 -16.64 -31.25 3.68
CA PHE A 462 -17.60 -32.19 3.09
C PHE A 462 -16.91 -33.54 2.90
N ALA A 463 -17.63 -34.56 2.41
CA ALA A 463 -17.07 -35.90 2.24
C ALA A 463 -15.79 -35.95 1.37
N GLY A 464 -15.57 -34.94 0.51
CA GLY A 464 -14.38 -34.84 -0.33
C GLY A 464 -13.13 -34.33 0.37
N GLY A 465 -13.21 -33.74 1.57
CA GLY A 465 -12.03 -33.29 2.31
C GLY A 465 -12.25 -32.07 3.23
N ARG A 466 -11.13 -31.51 3.69
CA ARG A 466 -11.12 -30.42 4.68
C ARG A 466 -11.11 -29.06 3.99
N VAL A 467 -12.23 -28.36 4.12
CA VAL A 467 -12.39 -26.96 3.72
C VAL A 467 -12.84 -26.14 4.93
N THR A 468 -12.17 -25.03 5.18
CA THR A 468 -12.42 -24.17 6.34
C THR A 468 -12.53 -22.71 5.92
N ARG A 469 -13.31 -21.95 6.69
CA ARG A 469 -13.45 -20.51 6.58
C ARG A 469 -12.62 -19.90 7.68
N GLU A 470 -11.61 -19.13 7.32
CA GLU A 470 -10.52 -18.70 8.20
C GLU A 470 -10.51 -17.18 8.36
N PHE A 471 -10.08 -16.73 9.54
CA PHE A 471 -9.89 -15.32 9.85
C PHE A 471 -8.45 -14.90 9.50
N ALA A 472 -8.30 -13.76 8.83
CA ALA A 472 -6.97 -13.20 8.53
C ALA A 472 -6.10 -13.05 9.79
N GLN A 473 -6.72 -12.74 10.93
CA GLN A 473 -6.08 -12.58 12.23
C GLN A 473 -5.43 -13.86 12.78
N SER A 474 -5.79 -15.03 12.24
CA SER A 474 -5.12 -16.30 12.56
C SER A 474 -3.78 -16.47 11.85
N TRP A 475 -3.44 -15.57 10.90
CA TRP A 475 -2.27 -15.69 10.03
C TRP A 475 -2.21 -17.10 9.43
N ILE A 476 -3.21 -17.41 8.61
CA ILE A 476 -3.45 -18.79 8.18
C ILE A 476 -2.25 -19.35 7.43
N ASP A 477 -1.77 -20.51 7.88
CA ASP A 477 -0.59 -21.22 7.37
C ASP A 477 0.76 -20.48 7.51
N PHE A 478 0.81 -19.30 8.15
CA PHE A 478 2.07 -18.61 8.40
C PHE A 478 2.89 -19.28 9.51
N GLU A 479 4.18 -19.50 9.28
CA GLU A 479 5.07 -20.24 10.17
C GLU A 479 6.37 -19.47 10.40
N CYS A 480 6.68 -19.18 11.67
CA CYS A 480 7.94 -18.53 12.03
C CYS A 480 9.04 -19.57 12.19
N HIS A 481 10.18 -19.33 11.54
CA HIS A 481 11.39 -20.14 11.63
C HIS A 481 12.51 -19.31 12.26
N GLY A 482 13.14 -19.81 13.31
CA GLY A 482 14.16 -19.08 14.09
C GLY A 482 15.39 -19.90 14.39
N GLU A 483 15.58 -20.97 13.63
CA GLU A 483 16.80 -21.77 13.61
C GLU A 483 17.99 -20.94 13.11
N ASP A 484 19.21 -21.36 13.46
CA ASP A 484 20.43 -20.65 13.08
C ASP A 484 20.55 -20.52 11.55
N HIS A 485 20.85 -19.30 11.10
CA HIS A 485 21.12 -18.99 9.71
C HIS A 485 22.62 -18.99 9.41
N ASP A 486 22.97 -18.73 8.16
CA ASP A 486 24.32 -18.87 7.65
C ASP A 486 25.23 -17.65 7.97
N PRO A 487 26.56 -17.78 7.84
CA PRO A 487 27.49 -16.70 8.12
C PRO A 487 27.63 -15.66 6.99
N ALA A 488 27.11 -15.90 5.79
CA ALA A 488 27.48 -15.17 4.57
C ALA A 488 26.31 -14.84 3.61
N HIS A 489 25.06 -14.79 4.10
CA HIS A 489 23.83 -14.56 3.30
C HIS A 489 23.61 -15.58 2.16
N THR A 490 24.05 -16.81 2.37
CA THR A 490 23.84 -17.99 1.52
C THR A 490 22.80 -18.93 2.11
N ILE A 491 22.37 -19.95 1.37
CA ILE A 491 21.52 -21.00 1.96
C ILE A 491 22.29 -22.12 2.69
N PHE A 492 23.62 -22.04 2.73
CA PHE A 492 24.49 -23.13 3.14
C PHE A 492 24.95 -23.00 4.59
N ALA A 493 25.31 -24.11 5.23
CA ALA A 493 25.80 -24.08 6.61
C ALA A 493 27.13 -23.34 6.76
N THR A 494 27.97 -23.39 5.72
CA THR A 494 29.28 -22.73 5.69
C THR A 494 29.51 -22.04 4.35
N THR A 495 30.35 -21.00 4.36
CA THR A 495 30.83 -20.32 3.13
C THR A 495 31.51 -21.31 2.17
N GLY A 496 32.29 -22.26 2.71
CA GLY A 496 32.96 -23.29 1.91
C GLY A 496 31.98 -24.21 1.17
N ASP A 497 30.92 -24.67 1.84
CA ASP A 497 29.89 -25.52 1.20
C ASP A 497 29.19 -24.77 0.05
N TYR A 498 28.92 -23.47 0.23
CA TYR A 498 28.39 -22.65 -0.85
C TYR A 498 29.37 -22.56 -2.04
N VAL A 499 30.65 -22.29 -1.78
CA VAL A 499 31.67 -22.15 -2.83
C VAL A 499 31.84 -23.47 -3.59
N ASP A 500 31.85 -24.60 -2.89
CA ASP A 500 31.87 -25.94 -3.48
C ASP A 500 30.69 -26.20 -4.40
N TYR A 501 29.49 -25.81 -3.97
CA TYR A 501 28.26 -25.91 -4.75
C TYR A 501 28.27 -24.96 -5.96
N ALA A 502 28.61 -23.70 -5.76
CA ALA A 502 28.56 -22.65 -6.77
C ALA A 502 29.58 -22.86 -7.89
N LEU A 503 30.77 -23.38 -7.56
CA LEU A 503 31.83 -23.66 -8.51
C LEU A 503 31.74 -25.07 -9.13
N GLY A 504 30.76 -25.88 -8.74
CA GLY A 504 30.58 -27.24 -9.28
C GLY A 504 31.76 -28.16 -8.96
N SER A 505 32.28 -28.09 -7.73
CA SER A 505 33.34 -29.00 -7.26
C SER A 505 32.88 -30.47 -7.27
N ASP A 506 33.82 -31.42 -7.36
CA ASP A 506 33.54 -32.86 -7.28
C ASP A 506 33.14 -33.33 -5.86
N THR A 507 32.84 -32.40 -4.96
CA THR A 507 32.38 -32.70 -3.60
C THR A 507 31.07 -33.49 -3.67
N PRO A 508 31.01 -34.72 -3.13
CA PRO A 508 29.79 -35.51 -3.12
C PRO A 508 28.65 -34.74 -2.46
N GLU A 509 27.48 -34.75 -3.09
CA GLU A 509 26.26 -34.19 -2.53
C GLU A 509 26.34 -32.68 -2.18
N ALA A 510 27.14 -31.89 -2.92
CA ALA A 510 27.33 -30.46 -2.66
C ALA A 510 26.02 -29.63 -2.55
N GLY A 511 24.93 -30.07 -3.18
CA GLY A 511 23.61 -29.43 -3.12
C GLY A 511 22.60 -30.11 -2.19
N SER A 512 23.03 -31.01 -1.31
CA SER A 512 22.12 -31.78 -0.46
C SER A 512 21.66 -31.04 0.78
N LEU A 513 20.61 -31.57 1.42
CA LEU A 513 20.03 -31.05 2.65
C LEU A 513 21.06 -30.94 3.79
N GLY A 514 22.04 -31.85 3.84
CA GLY A 514 23.08 -31.83 4.87
C GLY A 514 24.09 -30.69 4.72
N LYS A 515 24.08 -29.99 3.57
CA LYS A 515 24.92 -28.83 3.28
C LYS A 515 24.22 -27.49 3.55
N LEU A 516 22.90 -27.51 3.74
CA LEU A 516 22.12 -26.30 4.02
C LEU A 516 22.30 -25.85 5.48
N SER A 517 22.14 -24.55 5.74
CA SER A 517 22.07 -24.04 7.11
C SER A 517 20.88 -24.66 7.86
N PRO A 518 20.89 -24.72 9.21
CA PRO A 518 19.77 -25.24 9.99
C PRO A 518 18.43 -24.59 9.62
N LEU A 519 18.42 -23.27 9.44
CA LEU A 519 17.27 -22.53 8.93
C LEU A 519 16.81 -23.03 7.56
N MET A 520 17.71 -23.12 6.59
CA MET A 520 17.33 -23.52 5.23
C MET A 520 16.96 -24.99 5.11
N ALA A 521 17.50 -25.84 5.98
CA ALA A 521 17.04 -27.22 6.10
C ALA A 521 15.59 -27.29 6.64
N ALA A 522 15.24 -26.47 7.63
CA ALA A 522 13.87 -26.37 8.14
C ALA A 522 12.90 -25.84 7.07
N ILE A 523 13.29 -24.78 6.35
CA ILE A 523 12.54 -24.21 5.22
C ILE A 523 12.36 -25.25 4.11
N TYR A 524 13.41 -25.97 3.74
CA TYR A 524 13.32 -27.05 2.75
C TYR A 524 12.28 -28.10 3.14
N ARG A 525 12.28 -28.53 4.40
CA ARG A 525 11.32 -29.53 4.91
C ARG A 525 9.88 -29.00 4.90
N ALA A 526 9.68 -27.71 5.15
CA ALA A 526 8.37 -27.08 5.07
C ALA A 526 7.82 -26.99 3.63
N LEU A 527 8.70 -26.80 2.63
CA LEU A 527 8.34 -26.69 1.22
C LEU A 527 8.25 -28.05 0.51
N TYR A 528 9.12 -28.99 0.87
CA TYR A 528 9.28 -30.30 0.24
C TYR A 528 9.22 -31.42 1.29
N PRO A 529 8.05 -31.65 1.93
CA PRO A 529 7.92 -32.64 3.00
C PRO A 529 8.27 -34.08 2.57
N GLU A 530 8.08 -34.40 1.29
CA GLU A 530 8.41 -35.71 0.69
C GLU A 530 9.74 -35.70 -0.08
N GLY A 531 10.49 -34.59 -0.02
CA GLY A 531 11.79 -34.44 -0.67
C GLY A 531 12.84 -35.34 -0.04
N ASN A 532 13.62 -36.04 -0.88
CA ASN A 532 14.73 -36.89 -0.44
C ASN A 532 15.96 -36.10 0.02
N GLY A 533 15.99 -34.78 -0.22
CA GLY A 533 17.08 -33.91 0.21
C GLY A 533 18.36 -33.97 -0.62
N LEU A 534 18.48 -34.84 -1.64
CA LEU A 534 19.74 -34.99 -2.39
C LEU A 534 20.08 -33.78 -3.27
N ARG A 535 19.06 -32.99 -3.63
CA ARG A 535 19.18 -31.78 -4.47
C ARG A 535 18.47 -30.59 -3.82
N ALA A 536 18.52 -30.50 -2.50
CA ALA A 536 17.77 -29.52 -1.73
C ALA A 536 18.09 -28.07 -2.17
N ALA A 537 19.37 -27.74 -2.39
CA ALA A 537 19.79 -26.43 -2.86
C ALA A 537 19.20 -26.08 -4.24
N ASP A 538 19.21 -27.03 -5.18
CA ASP A 538 18.64 -26.83 -6.52
C ASP A 538 17.13 -26.57 -6.48
N GLN A 539 16.43 -27.33 -5.63
CA GLN A 539 14.98 -27.19 -5.44
C GLN A 539 14.65 -25.82 -4.82
N LEU A 540 15.36 -25.42 -3.76
CA LEU A 540 15.18 -24.10 -3.15
C LEU A 540 15.41 -22.96 -4.13
N ARG A 541 16.45 -23.03 -4.97
CA ARG A 541 16.71 -22.04 -6.03
C ARG A 541 15.61 -21.98 -7.09
N GLY A 542 14.91 -23.09 -7.33
CA GLY A 542 13.82 -23.20 -8.30
C GLY A 542 12.44 -22.77 -7.75
N SER A 543 12.32 -22.62 -6.42
CA SER A 543 11.05 -22.43 -5.71
C SER A 543 10.19 -21.26 -6.23
N GLY A 544 10.81 -20.18 -6.71
CA GLY A 544 10.15 -19.01 -7.28
C GLY A 544 9.63 -19.14 -8.71
N GLN A 545 10.01 -20.21 -9.43
CA GLN A 545 9.78 -20.36 -10.88
C GLN A 545 9.20 -21.72 -11.31
N GLU A 546 8.93 -22.63 -10.38
CA GLU A 546 8.36 -23.94 -10.70
C GLU A 546 6.92 -23.81 -11.24
N THR A 547 6.78 -23.66 -12.55
CA THR A 547 5.54 -23.95 -13.28
C THR A 547 5.81 -25.04 -14.30
N ARG A 548 5.24 -26.24 -14.11
CA ARG A 548 5.15 -27.23 -15.19
C ARG A 548 3.93 -26.89 -16.04
N GLY A 549 4.12 -26.45 -17.28
CA GLY A 549 3.04 -26.05 -18.18
C GLY A 549 2.32 -24.77 -17.70
N ALA A 550 1.00 -24.70 -17.89
CA ALA A 550 0.17 -23.54 -17.51
C ALA A 550 -0.24 -23.51 -16.01
N GLY A 551 0.53 -24.16 -15.13
CA GLY A 551 0.19 -24.32 -13.71
C GLY A 551 0.49 -23.10 -12.82
N PHE A 552 -0.09 -23.10 -11.62
CA PHE A 552 0.16 -22.08 -10.58
C PHE A 552 1.45 -22.40 -9.78
N PRO A 553 2.28 -21.39 -9.41
CA PRO A 553 3.55 -21.61 -8.67
C PRO A 553 3.32 -21.90 -7.18
N TRP A 554 2.84 -23.11 -6.87
CA TRP A 554 2.46 -23.52 -5.52
C TRP A 554 3.60 -23.48 -4.48
N ILE A 555 4.86 -23.72 -4.90
CA ILE A 555 5.99 -23.64 -3.98
C ILE A 555 6.26 -22.19 -3.57
N ALA A 556 6.29 -21.24 -4.52
CA ALA A 556 6.42 -19.81 -4.23
C ALA A 556 5.28 -19.31 -3.33
N PHE A 557 4.05 -19.77 -3.59
CA PHE A 557 2.91 -19.45 -2.76
C PHE A 557 3.06 -20.00 -1.33
N ARG A 558 3.51 -21.26 -1.16
CA ARG A 558 3.77 -21.82 0.17
C ARG A 558 4.92 -21.10 0.88
N ALA A 559 5.99 -20.77 0.16
CA ALA A 559 7.11 -19.99 0.67
C ALA A 559 6.67 -18.61 1.20
N SER A 560 5.65 -17.99 0.61
CA SER A 560 5.10 -16.72 1.09
C SER A 560 4.48 -16.76 2.49
N ARG A 561 4.24 -17.96 3.03
CA ARG A 561 3.74 -18.19 4.39
C ARG A 561 4.85 -18.54 5.37
N LEU A 562 6.10 -18.65 4.93
CA LEU A 562 7.23 -18.88 5.84
C LEU A 562 7.83 -17.53 6.26
N ILE A 563 8.02 -17.35 7.56
CA ILE A 563 8.57 -16.16 8.20
C ILE A 563 9.92 -16.54 8.85
N PRO A 564 10.99 -16.70 8.08
CA PRO A 564 12.33 -16.99 8.62
C PRO A 564 12.92 -15.78 9.33
N LYS A 565 13.71 -16.05 10.36
CA LYS A 565 14.58 -15.08 11.00
C LYS A 565 15.95 -15.11 10.32
N HIS A 566 16.41 -13.97 9.83
CA HIS A 566 17.69 -13.86 9.17
C HIS A 566 18.22 -12.43 9.28
N GLU A 567 19.54 -12.27 9.39
CA GLU A 567 20.17 -10.97 9.24
C GLU A 567 19.85 -10.35 7.86
N SER A 568 19.38 -9.11 7.84
CA SER A 568 19.06 -8.39 6.60
C SER A 568 20.31 -8.17 5.73
N GLU A 569 20.16 -8.35 4.42
CA GLU A 569 21.24 -8.13 3.43
C GLU A 569 21.70 -6.67 3.34
N TRP A 570 20.93 -5.75 3.95
CA TRP A 570 21.16 -4.30 3.94
C TRP A 570 21.88 -3.76 5.19
N ALA A 571 22.33 -4.65 6.09
CA ALA A 571 22.95 -4.26 7.35
C ALA A 571 24.46 -4.46 7.40
N ASN A 572 24.95 -5.64 7.00
CA ASN A 572 26.32 -6.05 7.29
C ASN A 572 27.15 -6.28 6.00
N PRO A 573 27.99 -5.31 5.59
CA PRO A 573 28.79 -5.47 4.39
C PRO A 573 29.94 -6.49 4.57
N ALA A 574 30.35 -6.80 5.81
CA ALA A 574 31.48 -7.69 6.07
C ALA A 574 31.17 -9.14 5.66
N LYS A 575 29.93 -9.60 5.83
CA LYS A 575 29.49 -10.95 5.39
C LYS A 575 29.67 -11.15 3.89
N TRP A 576 29.30 -10.15 3.11
CA TRP A 576 29.50 -10.16 1.67
C TRP A 576 30.99 -10.14 1.29
N GLN A 577 31.81 -9.38 2.03
CA GLN A 577 33.26 -9.33 1.80
C GLN A 577 33.93 -10.68 2.09
N GLU A 578 33.52 -11.38 3.16
CA GLU A 578 33.99 -12.73 3.49
C GLU A 578 33.64 -13.72 2.38
N LEU A 579 32.38 -13.70 1.92
CA LEU A 579 31.92 -14.55 0.82
C LEU A 579 32.74 -14.32 -0.46
N ILE A 580 32.92 -13.07 -0.85
CA ILE A 580 33.68 -12.71 -2.05
C ILE A 580 35.13 -13.18 -1.91
N SER A 581 35.74 -12.98 -0.74
CA SER A 581 37.12 -13.42 -0.48
C SER A 581 37.26 -14.94 -0.62
N ALA A 582 36.32 -15.72 -0.07
CA ALA A 582 36.31 -17.17 -0.19
C ALA A 582 36.15 -17.66 -1.65
N ILE A 583 35.39 -16.94 -2.47
CA ILE A 583 35.30 -17.20 -3.92
C ILE A 583 36.64 -16.89 -4.61
N GLU A 584 37.24 -15.74 -4.30
CA GLU A 584 38.50 -15.29 -4.90
C GLU A 584 39.70 -16.19 -4.56
N GLU A 585 39.73 -16.79 -3.37
CA GLU A 585 40.73 -17.80 -3.00
C GLU A 585 40.73 -18.99 -3.96
N ARG A 586 39.56 -19.33 -4.53
CA ARG A 586 39.36 -20.44 -5.46
C ARG A 586 39.45 -20.04 -6.93
N THR A 587 39.03 -18.83 -7.29
CA THR A 587 38.92 -18.39 -8.70
C THR A 587 39.95 -17.34 -9.11
N GLY A 588 40.73 -16.84 -8.17
CA GLY A 588 41.53 -15.62 -8.33
C GLY A 588 40.69 -14.34 -8.17
N PRO A 589 41.35 -13.19 -7.91
CA PRO A 589 40.69 -11.91 -7.75
C PRO A 589 40.10 -11.40 -9.07
N LYS A 590 39.00 -10.65 -8.98
CA LYS A 590 38.32 -10.07 -10.16
C LYS A 590 38.01 -8.59 -9.96
N PRO A 591 38.23 -7.72 -10.97
CA PRO A 591 37.89 -6.30 -10.87
C PRO A 591 36.41 -6.05 -10.48
N GLU A 592 35.50 -6.91 -10.94
CA GLU A 592 34.07 -6.84 -10.63
C GLU A 592 33.79 -7.02 -9.14
N HIS A 593 34.55 -7.88 -8.47
CA HIS A 593 34.38 -8.13 -7.04
C HIS A 593 34.78 -6.91 -6.20
N GLU A 594 35.85 -6.20 -6.58
CA GLU A 594 36.25 -4.97 -5.90
C GLU A 594 35.21 -3.86 -6.05
N GLU A 595 34.64 -3.70 -7.24
CA GLU A 595 33.55 -2.75 -7.47
C GLU A 595 32.25 -3.16 -6.75
N GLU A 596 31.96 -4.46 -6.64
CA GLU A 596 30.81 -4.96 -5.88
C GLU A 596 30.99 -4.72 -4.36
N LYS A 597 32.19 -4.93 -3.80
CA LYS A 597 32.50 -4.59 -2.38
C LYS A 597 32.21 -3.10 -2.10
N LYS A 598 32.63 -2.20 -2.99
CA LYS A 598 32.35 -0.75 -2.89
C LYS A 598 30.86 -0.43 -3.02
N ARG A 599 30.16 -1.11 -3.94
CA ARG A 599 28.72 -0.95 -4.14
C ARG A 599 27.94 -1.38 -2.89
N ILE A 600 28.22 -2.55 -2.34
CA ILE A 600 27.58 -3.09 -1.14
C ILE A 600 27.77 -2.13 0.05
N ALA A 601 28.98 -1.60 0.24
CA ALA A 601 29.26 -0.62 1.29
C ALA A 601 28.41 0.67 1.18
N LYS A 602 27.93 1.02 -0.01
CA LYS A 602 27.00 2.16 -0.20
C LYS A 602 25.53 1.77 -0.11
N LEU A 603 25.19 0.49 -0.28
CA LEU A 603 23.82 0.00 -0.21
C LEU A 603 23.35 -0.14 1.24
N VAL A 604 24.24 -0.48 2.17
CA VAL A 604 23.92 -0.60 3.59
C VAL A 604 23.43 0.73 4.18
N TRP A 605 22.47 0.64 5.11
CA TRP A 605 21.85 1.82 5.75
C TRP A 605 21.36 1.55 7.18
N TRP A 606 21.34 0.29 7.63
CA TRP A 606 20.65 -0.15 8.85
C TRP A 606 21.10 0.62 10.10
N ASP A 607 22.41 0.71 10.33
CA ASP A 607 22.98 1.38 11.50
C ASP A 607 22.70 2.90 11.53
N GLU A 608 22.72 3.56 10.36
CA GLU A 608 22.39 4.98 10.24
C GLU A 608 20.94 5.25 10.68
N VAL A 609 20.02 4.35 10.32
CA VAL A 609 18.61 4.44 10.74
C VAL A 609 18.46 4.09 12.21
N ALA A 610 19.10 3.02 12.68
CA ALA A 610 19.06 2.59 14.08
C ALA A 610 19.54 3.70 15.03
N ALA A 611 20.56 4.47 14.63
CA ALA A 611 21.06 5.61 15.40
C ALA A 611 20.04 6.76 15.54
N GLY A 612 19.13 6.92 14.58
CA GLY A 612 18.13 8.01 14.56
C GLY A 612 16.71 7.61 14.95
N VAL A 613 16.40 6.31 15.00
CA VAL A 613 15.05 5.80 15.27
C VAL A 613 15.04 4.99 16.56
N SER A 614 14.53 5.59 17.63
CA SER A 614 14.37 4.91 18.92
C SER A 614 13.52 3.64 18.78
N GLY A 615 14.01 2.53 19.30
CA GLY A 615 13.32 1.23 19.26
C GLY A 615 13.32 0.55 17.88
N PHE A 616 14.16 0.98 16.94
CA PHE A 616 14.39 0.25 15.69
C PHE A 616 15.07 -1.10 15.99
N PRO A 617 14.66 -2.20 15.34
CA PRO A 617 15.25 -3.52 15.61
C PRO A 617 16.71 -3.62 15.15
N GLY A 618 17.43 -4.55 15.76
CA GLY A 618 18.71 -5.02 15.21
C GLY A 618 18.51 -5.69 13.83
N ALA A 619 19.61 -6.00 13.14
CA ALA A 619 19.57 -6.51 11.77
C ALA A 619 19.06 -7.94 11.62
N ASP A 620 19.12 -8.75 12.68
CA ASP A 620 18.60 -10.12 12.72
C ASP A 620 17.09 -10.10 13.02
N VAL A 621 16.28 -10.16 11.96
CA VAL A 621 14.84 -9.90 11.97
C VAL A 621 14.04 -11.01 11.33
N TYR A 622 12.75 -11.06 11.62
CA TYR A 622 11.79 -11.91 10.92
C TYR A 622 11.35 -11.26 9.61
N HIS A 623 11.56 -11.97 8.51
CA HIS A 623 11.16 -11.53 7.18
C HIS A 623 9.77 -12.05 6.85
N ILE A 624 8.91 -11.19 6.31
CA ILE A 624 7.54 -11.52 5.91
C ILE A 624 7.45 -11.28 4.40
N ASN A 625 6.88 -12.23 3.66
CA ASN A 625 6.65 -12.01 2.24
C ASN A 625 5.68 -10.82 2.02
N PRO A 626 6.06 -9.77 1.26
CA PRO A 626 5.22 -8.58 1.09
C PRO A 626 3.89 -8.88 0.41
N ILE A 627 3.87 -9.79 -0.58
CA ILE A 627 2.67 -10.14 -1.33
C ILE A 627 1.76 -11.04 -0.48
N GLY A 628 2.34 -12.00 0.23
CA GLY A 628 1.62 -12.88 1.14
C GLY A 628 0.98 -12.13 2.31
N LEU A 629 1.70 -11.19 2.92
CA LEU A 629 1.17 -10.35 4.00
C LEU A 629 -0.06 -9.57 3.53
N VAL A 630 0.07 -8.87 2.40
CA VAL A 630 -1.04 -8.15 1.79
C VAL A 630 -2.15 -9.13 1.46
N GLY A 631 -1.91 -10.24 0.76
CA GLY A 631 -2.95 -11.21 0.40
C GLY A 631 -3.76 -11.76 1.58
N ASN A 632 -3.16 -11.88 2.77
CA ASN A 632 -3.85 -12.32 3.99
C ASN A 632 -4.77 -11.24 4.59
N PHE A 633 -4.32 -9.99 4.65
CA PHE A 633 -5.05 -8.89 5.32
C PHE A 633 -5.80 -7.96 4.38
N ASN A 634 -5.50 -8.03 3.09
CA ASN A 634 -6.10 -7.22 2.06
C ASN A 634 -7.53 -7.65 1.82
N SER A 635 -8.39 -7.07 2.64
CA SER A 635 -9.82 -7.11 2.48
C SER A 635 -10.18 -6.05 1.46
N PHE A 636 -9.83 -6.26 0.19
CA PHE A 636 -10.49 -5.55 -0.89
C PHE A 636 -11.96 -5.86 -0.75
N ASN A 637 -12.67 -4.98 -0.03
CA ASN A 637 -14.10 -4.98 0.08
C ASN A 637 -14.71 -6.22 0.74
N ALA A 638 -14.26 -6.58 1.94
CA ALA A 638 -15.27 -7.06 2.89
C ALA A 638 -16.11 -5.83 3.26
N ILE A 639 -17.10 -5.52 2.43
CA ILE A 639 -18.08 -4.50 2.80
C ILE A 639 -18.73 -5.03 4.06
N ASN A 640 -18.68 -4.24 5.14
CA ASN A 640 -19.45 -4.56 6.32
C ASN A 640 -20.92 -4.71 5.91
N ALA A 641 -21.48 -5.92 6.10
CA ALA A 641 -22.82 -6.23 5.65
C ALA A 641 -23.87 -5.30 6.27
N GLU A 642 -23.65 -4.80 7.50
CA GLU A 642 -24.50 -3.79 8.11
C GLU A 642 -24.36 -2.44 7.38
N ASP A 643 -23.15 -1.99 7.07
CA ASP A 643 -22.95 -0.72 6.34
C ASP A 643 -23.56 -0.78 4.92
N LEU A 644 -23.43 -1.92 4.23
CA LEU A 644 -24.08 -2.15 2.93
C LEU A 644 -25.60 -2.08 3.04
N ASP A 645 -26.19 -2.80 4.01
CA ASP A 645 -27.63 -2.87 4.19
C ASP A 645 -28.22 -1.49 4.53
N TYR A 646 -27.64 -0.76 5.49
CA TYR A 646 -28.13 0.57 5.88
C TYR A 646 -27.94 1.60 4.77
N LEU A 647 -26.82 1.59 4.05
CA LEU A 647 -26.62 2.48 2.92
C LEU A 647 -27.60 2.16 1.79
N ALA A 648 -27.69 0.90 1.37
CA ALA A 648 -28.58 0.48 0.29
C ALA A 648 -30.06 0.76 0.61
N ARG A 649 -30.52 0.48 1.84
CA ARG A 649 -31.90 0.79 2.27
C ARG A 649 -32.18 2.29 2.24
N THR A 650 -31.21 3.10 2.64
CA THR A 650 -31.34 4.57 2.56
C THR A 650 -31.43 5.03 1.11
N LEU A 651 -30.58 4.51 0.21
CA LEU A 651 -30.68 4.82 -1.22
C LEU A 651 -32.02 4.38 -1.82
N TYR A 652 -32.53 3.23 -1.40
CA TYR A 652 -33.84 2.74 -1.82
C TYR A 652 -34.98 3.64 -1.29
N GLY A 653 -34.89 4.12 -0.06
CA GLY A 653 -35.88 5.04 0.52
C GLY A 653 -35.86 6.42 -0.14
N GLU A 654 -34.67 6.95 -0.39
CA GLU A 654 -34.48 8.34 -0.82
C GLU A 654 -34.45 8.53 -2.35
N ALA A 655 -33.94 7.54 -3.08
CA ALA A 655 -33.57 7.69 -4.49
C ALA A 655 -33.99 6.51 -5.38
N ARG A 656 -34.92 5.64 -4.96
CA ARG A 656 -35.35 4.48 -5.79
C ARG A 656 -35.90 4.87 -7.17
N GLY A 657 -36.53 6.04 -7.29
CA GLY A 657 -37.10 6.55 -8.54
C GLY A 657 -36.10 7.32 -9.41
N GLU A 658 -34.87 7.49 -8.94
CA GLU A 658 -33.84 8.30 -9.60
C GLU A 658 -32.87 7.42 -10.41
N ASN A 659 -32.12 8.05 -11.31
CA ASN A 659 -31.08 7.36 -12.08
C ASN A 659 -29.90 6.92 -11.20
N TYR A 660 -29.05 6.06 -11.77
CA TYR A 660 -27.94 5.45 -11.06
C TYR A 660 -26.92 6.49 -10.57
N GLU A 661 -26.64 7.53 -11.38
CA GLU A 661 -25.73 8.62 -11.03
C GLU A 661 -26.21 9.42 -9.82
N SER A 662 -27.52 9.62 -9.69
CA SER A 662 -28.11 10.30 -8.52
C SER A 662 -28.01 9.44 -7.27
N LYS A 663 -28.22 8.12 -7.39
CA LYS A 663 -28.01 7.17 -6.27
C LYS A 663 -26.55 7.20 -5.80
N LEU A 664 -25.59 7.21 -6.72
CA LEU A 664 -24.17 7.35 -6.39
C LEU A 664 -23.88 8.68 -5.67
N ALA A 665 -24.42 9.80 -6.15
CA ALA A 665 -24.19 11.09 -5.52
C ALA A 665 -24.73 11.16 -4.08
N VAL A 666 -25.94 10.61 -3.82
CA VAL A 666 -26.50 10.50 -2.47
C VAL A 666 -25.65 9.59 -1.58
N ALA A 667 -25.20 8.45 -2.12
CA ALA A 667 -24.33 7.52 -1.40
C ALA A 667 -23.01 8.17 -0.97
N TRP A 668 -22.39 8.96 -1.85
CA TRP A 668 -21.18 9.73 -1.54
C TRP A 668 -21.42 10.79 -0.47
N VAL A 669 -22.57 11.49 -0.48
CA VAL A 669 -22.92 12.42 0.60
C VAL A 669 -23.00 11.71 1.95
N ILE A 670 -23.62 10.53 2.00
CA ILE A 670 -23.70 9.73 3.24
C ILE A 670 -22.28 9.31 3.69
N ARG A 671 -21.44 8.87 2.77
CA ARG A 671 -20.05 8.51 3.08
C ARG A 671 -19.24 9.70 3.60
N ASN A 672 -19.40 10.88 2.99
CA ASN A 672 -18.75 12.12 3.44
C ASN A 672 -19.17 12.47 4.88
N GLN A 673 -20.45 12.29 5.23
CA GLN A 673 -20.95 12.49 6.59
C GLN A 673 -20.34 11.48 7.58
N VAL A 674 -20.29 10.20 7.22
CA VAL A 674 -19.67 9.12 7.99
C VAL A 674 -18.22 9.46 8.32
N GLN A 675 -17.43 9.86 7.31
CA GLN A 675 -16.02 10.22 7.48
C GLN A 675 -15.84 11.45 8.35
N ARG A 676 -16.61 12.52 8.09
CA ARG A 676 -16.51 13.79 8.84
C ARG A 676 -16.90 13.65 10.30
N ALA A 677 -17.95 12.87 10.59
CA ALA A 677 -18.47 12.71 11.95
C ALA A 677 -17.79 11.59 12.73
N HIS A 678 -16.96 10.76 12.07
CA HIS A 678 -16.38 9.54 12.63
C HIS A 678 -17.44 8.59 13.23
N LYS A 679 -18.59 8.44 12.54
CA LYS A 679 -19.74 7.61 12.94
C LYS A 679 -19.95 6.45 11.98
N THR A 680 -20.76 5.45 12.35
CA THR A 680 -21.13 4.35 11.42
C THR A 680 -22.21 4.79 10.43
N TYR A 681 -22.39 4.05 9.33
CA TYR A 681 -23.47 4.33 8.36
C TYR A 681 -24.83 4.31 9.04
N LYS A 682 -25.09 3.28 9.85
CA LYS A 682 -26.30 3.18 10.69
C LYS A 682 -26.53 4.44 11.53
N GLN A 683 -25.51 4.92 12.25
CA GLN A 683 -25.63 6.11 13.10
C GLN A 683 -25.92 7.39 12.31
N ILE A 684 -25.40 7.52 11.09
CA ILE A 684 -25.68 8.65 10.20
C ILE A 684 -27.10 8.53 9.64
N VAL A 685 -27.46 7.39 9.03
CA VAL A 685 -28.72 7.30 8.30
C VAL A 685 -29.94 7.25 9.20
N THR A 686 -29.78 6.76 10.43
CA THR A 686 -30.87 6.73 11.44
C THR A 686 -30.87 7.93 12.38
N ALA A 687 -29.99 8.93 12.16
CA ALA A 687 -29.99 10.14 12.96
C ALA A 687 -31.33 10.89 12.82
N PRO A 688 -31.85 11.49 13.91
CA PRO A 688 -33.12 12.21 13.87
C PRO A 688 -33.15 13.25 12.75
N TYR A 689 -34.19 13.21 11.93
CA TYR A 689 -34.44 14.13 10.80
C TYR A 689 -33.41 14.09 9.66
N GLN A 690 -32.46 13.15 9.68
CA GLN A 690 -31.44 13.06 8.64
C GLN A 690 -31.98 12.44 7.34
N PHE A 691 -32.70 11.32 7.46
CA PHE A 691 -33.39 10.64 6.34
C PHE A 691 -34.77 10.18 6.82
N THR A 692 -35.82 10.68 6.19
CA THR A 692 -37.20 10.46 6.66
C THR A 692 -37.65 9.02 6.48
N CYS A 693 -37.09 8.29 5.51
CA CYS A 693 -37.40 6.88 5.28
C CYS A 693 -37.14 5.97 6.49
N TRP A 694 -36.35 6.40 7.49
CA TRP A 694 -36.14 5.66 8.75
C TRP A 694 -37.14 5.99 9.86
N SER A 695 -38.18 6.80 9.58
CA SER A 695 -39.21 7.18 10.57
C SER A 695 -40.61 6.75 10.15
N ALA A 696 -41.19 5.79 10.89
CA ALA A 696 -42.56 5.33 10.70
C ALA A 696 -43.62 6.43 10.91
N THR A 697 -43.28 7.49 11.64
CA THR A 697 -44.20 8.60 11.95
C THR A 697 -44.14 9.70 10.89
N ILE A 698 -42.94 9.99 10.35
CA ILE A 698 -42.74 11.10 9.40
C ILE A 698 -43.00 10.62 7.97
N ASP A 699 -42.51 9.43 7.60
CA ASP A 699 -42.65 8.85 6.27
C ASP A 699 -43.02 7.36 6.35
N PRO A 700 -44.26 7.04 6.73
CA PRO A 700 -44.70 5.65 6.92
C PRO A 700 -44.56 4.82 5.65
N LEU A 701 -44.75 5.42 4.47
CA LEU A 701 -44.71 4.72 3.19
C LEU A 701 -43.30 4.25 2.85
N ASN A 702 -42.30 5.13 2.91
CA ASN A 702 -40.92 4.71 2.66
C ASN A 702 -40.37 3.88 3.82
N TYR A 703 -40.78 4.14 5.06
CA TYR A 703 -40.42 3.29 6.21
C TYR A 703 -40.79 1.84 5.99
N HIS A 704 -42.03 1.56 5.57
CA HIS A 704 -42.44 0.19 5.25
C HIS A 704 -41.71 -0.38 4.03
N ALA A 705 -41.44 0.45 3.01
CA ALA A 705 -40.73 0.02 1.81
C ALA A 705 -39.29 -0.43 2.10
N ILE A 706 -38.57 0.28 2.97
CA ILE A 706 -37.19 -0.07 3.30
C ILE A 706 -37.08 -1.27 4.24
N GLN A 707 -38.15 -1.73 4.90
CA GLN A 707 -38.10 -2.95 5.72
C GLN A 707 -37.96 -4.22 4.86
N ASN A 708 -38.61 -4.24 3.70
CA ASN A 708 -38.59 -5.38 2.78
C ASN A 708 -38.37 -4.91 1.32
N PRO A 709 -37.18 -4.35 1.00
CA PRO A 709 -36.91 -3.81 -0.32
C PRO A 709 -36.78 -4.94 -1.35
N ALA A 710 -37.29 -4.70 -2.56
CA ALA A 710 -37.27 -5.67 -3.64
C ALA A 710 -37.28 -5.01 -5.03
N GLY A 711 -37.01 -5.83 -6.06
CA GLY A 711 -37.09 -5.44 -7.46
C GLY A 711 -35.84 -4.71 -7.99
N PRO A 712 -35.85 -4.27 -9.26
CA PRO A 712 -34.68 -3.68 -9.92
C PRO A 712 -34.10 -2.46 -9.19
N ALA A 713 -34.96 -1.59 -8.64
CA ALA A 713 -34.50 -0.42 -7.89
C ALA A 713 -33.75 -0.80 -6.59
N TRP A 714 -34.07 -1.94 -5.98
CA TRP A 714 -33.32 -2.46 -4.83
C TRP A 714 -31.95 -2.95 -5.26
N THR A 715 -31.88 -3.74 -6.32
CA THR A 715 -30.61 -4.19 -6.92
C THR A 715 -29.71 -3.00 -7.28
N ASP A 716 -30.25 -1.98 -7.93
CA ASP A 716 -29.50 -0.76 -8.25
C ASP A 716 -28.99 -0.03 -7.00
N SER A 717 -29.79 -0.01 -5.93
CA SER A 717 -29.41 0.63 -4.67
C SER A 717 -28.31 -0.15 -3.96
N GLN A 718 -28.35 -1.49 -4.02
CA GLN A 718 -27.29 -2.36 -3.52
C GLN A 718 -25.99 -2.15 -4.31
N HIS A 719 -26.07 -2.09 -5.64
CA HIS A 719 -24.90 -1.85 -6.50
C HIS A 719 -24.29 -0.47 -6.25
N ALA A 720 -25.10 0.60 -6.18
CA ALA A 720 -24.60 1.95 -5.91
C ALA A 720 -23.97 2.05 -4.51
N ALA A 721 -24.58 1.43 -3.50
CA ALA A 721 -24.04 1.38 -2.14
C ALA A 721 -22.70 0.62 -2.10
N GLU A 722 -22.65 -0.55 -2.74
CA GLU A 722 -21.46 -1.35 -2.90
C GLU A 722 -20.35 -0.56 -3.60
N GLU A 723 -20.63 0.05 -4.75
CA GLU A 723 -19.67 0.86 -5.49
C GLU A 723 -19.05 1.96 -4.63
N VAL A 724 -19.88 2.73 -3.91
CA VAL A 724 -19.39 3.79 -3.03
C VAL A 724 -18.65 3.26 -1.80
N LEU A 725 -19.07 2.15 -1.21
CA LEU A 725 -18.37 1.54 -0.07
C LEU A 725 -16.99 1.00 -0.47
N ARG A 726 -16.85 0.54 -1.71
CA ARG A 726 -15.59 0.01 -2.27
C ARG A 726 -14.64 1.09 -2.81
N ALA A 727 -15.16 2.27 -3.13
CA ALA A 727 -14.41 3.31 -3.80
C ALA A 727 -13.30 3.93 -2.93
N SER A 728 -12.20 4.39 -3.52
CA SER A 728 -11.20 5.22 -2.84
C SER A 728 -11.70 6.68 -2.72
N GLU A 729 -11.07 7.48 -1.85
CA GLU A 729 -11.44 8.90 -1.71
C GLU A 729 -11.25 9.69 -3.02
N SER A 730 -10.29 9.29 -3.86
CA SER A 730 -10.06 9.91 -5.16
C SER A 730 -11.19 9.69 -6.17
N ALA A 731 -12.05 8.70 -5.94
CA ALA A 731 -13.23 8.43 -6.77
C ALA A 731 -14.49 9.18 -6.30
N ASN A 732 -14.37 10.00 -5.25
CA ASN A 732 -15.47 10.80 -4.73
C ASN A 732 -15.92 11.83 -5.77
N ILE A 733 -17.08 11.60 -6.39
CA ILE A 733 -17.64 12.47 -7.44
C ILE A 733 -18.19 13.78 -6.86
N ILE A 734 -18.27 13.92 -5.54
CA ILE A 734 -18.85 15.08 -4.88
C ILE A 734 -18.12 15.49 -3.59
N PRO A 735 -16.81 15.78 -3.68
CA PRO A 735 -15.94 15.92 -2.52
C PRO A 735 -16.36 17.07 -1.60
N GLY A 736 -16.51 16.74 -0.32
CA GLY A 736 -16.85 17.69 0.75
C GLY A 736 -18.33 18.10 0.82
N ALA A 737 -19.20 17.59 -0.06
CA ALA A 737 -20.64 17.77 0.09
C ALA A 737 -21.17 16.86 1.20
N THR A 738 -21.87 17.43 2.18
CA THR A 738 -22.49 16.68 3.29
C THR A 738 -24.00 16.86 3.36
N ASN A 739 -24.54 17.82 2.61
CA ASN A 739 -25.97 18.12 2.58
C ASN A 739 -26.48 18.09 1.14
N TYR A 740 -27.74 17.70 0.95
CA TYR A 740 -28.44 17.86 -0.31
C TYR A 740 -29.92 18.15 -0.09
N TYR A 741 -30.59 18.67 -1.12
CA TYR A 741 -32.05 18.64 -1.21
C TYR A 741 -32.49 18.47 -2.66
N SER A 742 -33.71 18.00 -2.86
CA SER A 742 -34.36 17.98 -4.18
C SER A 742 -35.19 19.25 -4.37
N PRO A 743 -34.85 20.15 -5.32
CA PRO A 743 -35.65 21.33 -5.59
C PRO A 743 -37.10 21.01 -5.96
N GLY A 744 -37.31 19.94 -6.74
CA GLY A 744 -38.65 19.48 -7.10
C GLY A 744 -39.47 19.07 -5.88
N ALA A 745 -38.92 18.19 -5.04
CA ALA A 745 -39.62 17.73 -3.83
C ALA A 745 -39.81 18.87 -2.82
N GLN A 746 -38.82 19.75 -2.66
CA GLN A 746 -38.92 20.91 -1.77
C GLN A 746 -39.99 21.88 -2.21
N ALA A 747 -40.11 22.15 -3.51
CA ALA A 747 -41.17 23.01 -4.05
C ALA A 747 -42.55 22.40 -3.79
N ALA A 748 -42.71 21.07 -3.96
CA ALA A 748 -43.95 20.37 -3.65
C ALA A 748 -44.29 20.44 -2.15
N LEU A 749 -43.32 20.19 -1.26
CA LEU A 749 -43.51 20.31 0.19
C LEU A 749 -43.82 21.75 0.61
N HIS A 750 -43.11 22.74 0.07
CA HIS A 750 -43.36 24.16 0.32
C HIS A 750 -44.77 24.56 -0.07
N ALA A 751 -45.28 24.06 -1.20
CA ALA A 751 -46.66 24.31 -1.62
C ALA A 751 -47.72 23.76 -0.63
N THR A 752 -47.40 22.69 0.10
CA THR A 752 -48.32 22.11 1.10
C THR A 752 -48.31 22.85 2.44
N ASN A 753 -47.14 23.27 2.92
CA ASN A 753 -47.00 23.99 4.19
C ASN A 753 -45.76 24.91 4.18
N PRO A 754 -45.90 26.15 3.69
CA PRO A 754 -44.79 27.10 3.58
C PRO A 754 -44.13 27.44 4.92
N ALA A 755 -44.88 27.37 6.03
CA ALA A 755 -44.39 27.69 7.36
C ALA A 755 -43.46 26.60 7.91
N GLN A 756 -43.66 25.35 7.51
CA GLN A 756 -42.85 24.21 7.94
C GLN A 756 -41.71 23.90 6.94
N TYR A 757 -41.96 24.05 5.65
CA TYR A 757 -41.00 23.75 4.59
C TYR A 757 -40.64 25.02 3.84
N PRO A 758 -39.49 25.66 4.10
CA PRO A 758 -39.10 26.87 3.38
C PRO A 758 -38.86 26.56 1.89
N ALA A 759 -39.04 27.55 1.01
CA ALA A 759 -38.84 27.36 -0.43
C ALA A 759 -37.40 26.88 -0.77
N VAL A 760 -36.43 27.31 0.04
CA VAL A 760 -35.03 26.88 -0.01
C VAL A 760 -34.61 26.48 1.40
N PRO A 761 -34.00 25.30 1.60
CA PRO A 761 -33.54 24.89 2.93
C PRO A 761 -32.48 25.85 3.50
N PRO A 762 -32.43 26.08 4.83
CA PRO A 762 -31.50 27.04 5.43
C PRO A 762 -30.02 26.76 5.16
N PHE A 763 -29.64 25.50 4.95
CA PHE A 763 -28.26 25.12 4.62
C PHE A 763 -27.87 25.41 3.16
N ALA A 764 -28.84 25.65 2.28
CA ALA A 764 -28.63 25.80 0.84
C ALA A 764 -28.17 27.23 0.47
N VAL A 765 -27.07 27.66 1.09
CA VAL A 765 -26.40 28.94 0.82
C VAL A 765 -25.57 28.84 -0.46
N PRO A 766 -25.65 29.82 -1.39
CA PRO A 766 -24.97 29.77 -2.68
C PRO A 766 -23.46 29.54 -2.60
N GLU A 767 -22.80 30.09 -1.58
CA GLU A 767 -21.35 29.98 -1.38
C GLU A 767 -20.91 28.55 -0.99
N LYS A 768 -21.85 27.75 -0.46
CA LYS A 768 -21.61 26.35 -0.09
C LYS A 768 -21.99 25.37 -1.19
N ARG A 769 -22.55 25.84 -2.31
CA ARG A 769 -23.00 24.99 -3.42
C ARG A 769 -21.82 24.20 -4.01
N VAL A 770 -22.01 22.89 -4.17
CA VAL A 770 -21.09 22.01 -4.91
C VAL A 770 -21.69 21.72 -6.28
N GLN A 771 -20.89 21.79 -7.34
CA GLN A 771 -21.37 21.49 -8.70
C GLN A 771 -21.90 20.06 -8.77
N ASN A 772 -23.04 19.86 -9.44
CA ASN A 772 -23.59 18.53 -9.62
C ASN A 772 -22.64 17.67 -10.47
N PRO A 773 -22.46 16.38 -10.12
CA PRO A 773 -21.74 15.44 -10.95
C PRO A 773 -22.49 15.16 -12.26
N GLN A 774 -21.77 14.69 -13.27
CA GLN A 774 -22.33 14.35 -14.57
C GLN A 774 -23.48 13.34 -14.42
N GLY A 775 -24.59 13.57 -15.11
CA GLY A 775 -25.78 12.71 -15.05
C GLY A 775 -26.77 13.04 -13.92
N VAL A 776 -26.44 13.94 -12.99
CA VAL A 776 -27.34 14.35 -11.90
C VAL A 776 -28.02 15.68 -12.21
N SER A 777 -29.34 15.64 -12.41
CA SER A 777 -30.15 16.82 -12.76
C SER A 777 -30.18 17.85 -11.62
N GLU A 778 -30.05 19.13 -11.96
CA GLU A 778 -30.21 20.28 -11.05
C GLU A 778 -31.62 20.40 -10.46
N HIS A 779 -32.62 19.74 -11.07
CA HIS A 779 -33.97 19.64 -10.54
C HIS A 779 -34.13 18.46 -9.58
N ALA A 780 -33.37 17.38 -9.78
CA ALA A 780 -33.41 16.19 -8.95
C ALA A 780 -32.69 16.44 -7.62
N TYR A 781 -31.46 16.96 -7.68
CA TYR A 781 -30.63 17.19 -6.49
C TYR A 781 -29.78 18.44 -6.59
N ARG A 782 -29.58 19.09 -5.43
CA ARG A 782 -28.57 20.11 -5.20
C ARG A 782 -27.82 19.82 -3.90
N PHE A 783 -26.50 19.78 -3.99
CA PHE A 783 -25.54 19.43 -2.97
C PHE A 783 -24.77 20.65 -2.43
N TYR A 784 -24.47 20.60 -1.13
CA TYR A 784 -23.84 21.69 -0.39
C TYR A 784 -22.82 21.17 0.62
N ARG A 785 -21.80 21.99 0.85
CA ARG A 785 -20.87 21.85 1.98
C ARG A 785 -21.56 22.21 3.31
N PRO A 786 -21.03 21.73 4.45
CA PRO A 786 -21.60 21.99 5.77
C PRO A 786 -21.59 23.47 6.17
#